data_AF-A0A9W2V4I8-F1
#
_entry.id   AF-A0A9W2V4I8-F1
#
_cell.length_a   1.000
_cell.length_b   1.000
_cell.length_c   1.000
_cell.angle_alpha   90.00
_cell.angle_beta   90.00
_cell.angle_gamma   90.00
#
_symmetry.space_group_name_H-M   'P 1'
#
loop_
_entity.id
_entity.type
_entity.pdbx_description
1 polymer ?
#
loop_
_entity_poly.entity_id
_entity_poly.type
_entity_poly.pdbx_seq_one_letter_code
_entity_poly.pdbx_strand_id
1 'polypeptide(L)'
;MWAGLGPAITLAVVWAAAWATQLKPTAPPIFTGRPFVVAWDVPTQDCGPRLKVPLDLKAFDVQASPNEGFVNQNITIFYHDRLGLYPRFSSVGRSVHGGVPQNGSLWAHLKMLQEHVEHYIRTQEPAGLAVIDWEDWRPVWVRNWQDKDIYRQSSRQLVAVRHPDWPSDRVVKQAQYEFEFAARQFMLETLRFVKAVRPRHLWGFYLFPDCYNHDYVQNWETYTGRCPDVEVSRNDQLAWLWAESTALFPSVYLDETLASSTHGRNFVSFRVQEALRVAHTHHPNHALPVYVFTRPTYSRKLTGLSEMDLISTIGESAALGAAGVILWGDAGYTTSTVSLEPPCAMAVHLLPIYALFLTLLDKTQGSRSPMVPNQPFTTIWNANTQWCLEKYGVDVDVSVFDVVANPGQTFRGPDMTIFYSYQLGTYPYYTSAGEPVFGGLPQNASLDTHLAHSFQDILAAIPASDFSGLAVIDWEAWRPRWAFNWDAKDIYRQRSRSLVQAQHPDWPAPWVEAAARDQFQEAAQAWMAGTLKLGQALRPRGLWGFYGFPDCYNYDFLSPSYTGQCPPGICAQNDQLGWLWGQSRALYPSIYMPTELEGTGKGQVYVRHRVGEAFRVAVGAGDPDLPVLPYAQIFYDGTNRSLPLDELEHSLGESAAQGAAGVVLWVSWENTRTKESCQAIKEYVDTTLGPFVLNVTSGALLCSQALCSGHGRCARRPSHPEALLILNPTSFSIQPTPGGGPLTVQGALSLEDRMQMAVEFKCRCYRGWKGAWCEKQGTW
;
A
#
# COMPACT_ATOMS: atom_id res chain seq x y z
N MET A 1 76.86 -22.19 -16.85
CA MET A 1 76.84 -23.10 -15.69
C MET A 1 75.82 -22.56 -14.71
N TRP A 2 74.95 -23.45 -14.25
CA TRP A 2 73.78 -23.16 -13.44
C TRP A 2 74.16 -22.68 -12.03
N ALA A 3 73.44 -21.69 -11.53
CA ALA A 3 73.20 -21.44 -10.12
C ALA A 3 71.77 -20.85 -10.08
N GLY A 4 70.71 -21.61 -9.81
CA GLY A 4 70.50 -22.34 -8.57
C GLY A 4 69.60 -21.49 -7.67
N LEU A 5 68.33 -21.29 -8.09
CA LEU A 5 67.31 -20.67 -7.24
C LEU A 5 67.05 -21.59 -6.06
N GLY A 6 67.26 -21.08 -4.84
CA GLY A 6 67.28 -21.86 -3.61
C GLY A 6 65.96 -22.56 -3.25
N PRO A 7 66.01 -23.55 -2.33
CA PRO A 7 64.92 -24.47 -2.02
C PRO A 7 63.66 -23.83 -1.43
N ALA A 8 63.73 -22.57 -1.00
CA ALA A 8 62.57 -21.83 -0.49
C ALA A 8 61.59 -21.39 -1.61
N ILE A 9 62.08 -21.14 -2.82
CA ILE A 9 61.24 -20.67 -3.94
C ILE A 9 60.55 -21.86 -4.63
N THR A 10 61.18 -23.04 -4.61
CA THR A 10 60.58 -24.28 -5.12
C THR A 10 59.50 -24.83 -4.19
N LEU A 11 59.60 -24.65 -2.87
CA LEU A 11 58.54 -25.08 -1.95
C LEU A 11 57.28 -24.20 -2.03
N ALA A 12 57.42 -22.89 -2.27
CA ALA A 12 56.29 -21.98 -2.38
C ALA A 12 55.40 -22.26 -3.61
N VAL A 13 56.02 -22.65 -4.73
CA VAL A 13 55.28 -23.03 -5.95
C VAL A 13 54.61 -24.41 -5.81
N VAL A 14 55.22 -25.34 -5.06
CA VAL A 14 54.63 -26.67 -4.81
C VAL A 14 53.50 -26.60 -3.77
N TRP A 15 53.55 -25.68 -2.80
CA TRP A 15 52.44 -25.47 -1.85
C TRP A 15 51.27 -24.69 -2.45
N ALA A 16 51.51 -23.76 -3.38
CA ALA A 16 50.44 -23.11 -4.14
C ALA A 16 49.70 -24.10 -5.07
N ALA A 17 50.41 -25.12 -5.59
CA ALA A 17 49.80 -26.17 -6.40
C ALA A 17 49.02 -27.22 -5.57
N ALA A 18 49.33 -27.38 -4.27
CA ALA A 18 48.67 -28.35 -3.39
C ALA A 18 47.36 -27.84 -2.76
N TRP A 19 47.06 -26.54 -2.89
CA TRP A 19 45.81 -25.90 -2.41
C TRP A 19 44.95 -25.36 -3.55
N ALA A 20 45.33 -25.59 -4.81
CA ALA A 20 44.40 -25.52 -5.92
C ALA A 20 43.47 -26.73 -5.79
N THR A 21 42.42 -26.64 -4.96
CA THR A 21 41.21 -27.43 -5.18
C THR A 21 40.88 -27.25 -6.65
N GLN A 22 41.01 -28.34 -7.41
CA GLN A 22 40.87 -28.31 -8.85
C GLN A 22 39.46 -27.81 -9.15
N LEU A 23 39.35 -26.52 -9.52
CA LEU A 23 38.05 -25.90 -9.77
C LEU A 23 37.38 -26.71 -10.87
N LYS A 24 36.29 -27.41 -10.51
CA LYS A 24 35.46 -28.13 -11.47
C LYS A 24 35.07 -27.19 -12.61
N PRO A 25 35.17 -27.64 -13.87
CA PRO A 25 34.73 -26.83 -15.01
C PRO A 25 33.24 -26.53 -14.88
N THR A 26 32.80 -25.34 -15.29
CA THR A 26 31.37 -25.01 -15.44
C THR A 26 30.95 -25.19 -16.90
N ALA A 27 29.65 -25.30 -17.15
CA ALA A 27 29.12 -25.41 -18.51
C ALA A 27 29.49 -24.18 -19.37
N PRO A 28 29.75 -24.34 -20.68
CA PRO A 28 30.00 -23.22 -21.56
C PRO A 28 28.75 -22.31 -21.66
N PRO A 29 28.91 -21.01 -21.95
CA PRO A 29 27.79 -20.10 -22.10
C PRO A 29 26.79 -20.54 -23.17
N ILE A 30 25.49 -20.49 -22.88
CA ILE A 30 24.45 -21.06 -23.74
C ILE A 30 23.85 -20.08 -24.76
N PHE A 31 24.12 -18.77 -24.66
CA PHE A 31 23.50 -17.75 -25.50
C PHE A 31 24.45 -17.05 -26.49
N THR A 32 25.45 -16.31 -26.00
CA THR A 32 26.25 -15.38 -26.83
C THR A 32 27.74 -15.72 -26.88
N GLY A 33 28.14 -16.87 -26.33
CA GLY A 33 29.56 -17.24 -26.15
C GLY A 33 30.31 -16.38 -25.12
N ARG A 34 29.63 -15.40 -24.50
CA ARG A 34 30.18 -14.56 -23.44
C ARG A 34 30.16 -15.30 -22.10
N PRO A 35 31.22 -15.22 -21.28
CA PRO A 35 31.31 -15.93 -20.01
C PRO A 35 30.29 -15.46 -18.96
N PHE A 36 29.76 -14.25 -19.11
CA PHE A 36 28.76 -13.65 -18.24
C PHE A 36 27.62 -13.08 -19.09
N VAL A 37 26.40 -13.58 -18.89
CA VAL A 37 25.20 -13.19 -19.62
C VAL A 37 24.37 -12.20 -18.80
N VAL A 38 23.90 -11.12 -19.41
CA VAL A 38 22.91 -10.23 -18.80
C VAL A 38 21.59 -10.35 -19.55
N ALA A 39 20.58 -10.88 -18.89
CA ALA A 39 19.26 -11.08 -19.46
C ALA A 39 18.24 -10.06 -18.95
N TRP A 40 17.39 -9.57 -19.85
CA TRP A 40 16.27 -8.68 -19.55
C TRP A 40 14.96 -9.47 -19.61
N ASP A 41 14.36 -9.75 -18.46
CA ASP A 41 13.08 -10.44 -18.29
C ASP A 41 12.08 -9.54 -17.55
N VAL A 42 11.84 -8.37 -18.14
CA VAL A 42 10.89 -7.35 -17.66
C VAL A 42 9.82 -7.19 -18.75
N PRO A 43 8.52 -7.07 -18.43
CA PRO A 43 7.43 -7.11 -19.41
C PRO A 43 7.28 -5.82 -20.25
N THR A 44 8.38 -5.23 -20.71
CA THR A 44 8.44 -3.92 -21.38
C THR A 44 7.94 -3.89 -22.82
N GLN A 45 7.32 -4.97 -23.31
CA GLN A 45 6.85 -5.08 -24.70
C GLN A 45 5.75 -4.06 -25.01
N ASP A 46 4.96 -3.68 -24.01
CA ASP A 46 3.88 -2.69 -24.16
C ASP A 46 4.36 -1.23 -24.04
N CYS A 47 5.58 -0.97 -23.54
CA CYS A 47 6.08 0.39 -23.32
C CYS A 47 6.14 1.20 -24.64
N GLY A 48 6.65 0.60 -25.73
CA GLY A 48 6.71 1.27 -27.02
C GLY A 48 5.33 1.47 -27.67
N PRO A 49 4.58 0.39 -27.96
CA PRO A 49 3.30 0.49 -28.66
C PRO A 49 2.21 1.24 -27.88
N ARG A 50 2.05 0.93 -26.59
CA ARG A 50 0.96 1.43 -25.73
C ARG A 50 1.30 2.77 -25.08
N LEU A 51 2.52 2.90 -24.57
CA LEU A 51 2.93 4.07 -23.79
C LEU A 51 3.82 5.05 -24.57
N LYS A 52 4.18 4.73 -25.82
CA LYS A 52 5.07 5.56 -26.68
C LYS A 52 6.46 5.80 -26.07
N VAL A 53 6.93 4.89 -25.22
CA VAL A 53 8.28 4.90 -24.60
C VAL A 53 9.07 3.70 -25.13
N PRO A 54 9.83 3.84 -26.23
CA PRO A 54 10.71 2.79 -26.70
C PRO A 54 11.92 2.65 -25.76
N LEU A 55 12.24 1.42 -25.34
CA LEU A 55 13.44 1.12 -24.56
C LEU A 55 14.52 0.56 -25.47
N ASP A 56 15.76 1.04 -25.30
CA ASP A 56 16.92 0.45 -25.96
C ASP A 56 17.47 -0.71 -25.12
N LEU A 57 17.18 -1.93 -25.56
CA LEU A 57 17.60 -3.17 -24.90
C LEU A 57 18.78 -3.86 -25.60
N LYS A 58 19.48 -3.17 -26.52
CA LYS A 58 20.60 -3.76 -27.28
C LYS A 58 21.81 -4.16 -26.43
N ALA A 59 21.92 -3.61 -25.22
CA ALA A 59 22.99 -3.95 -24.30
C ALA A 59 22.82 -5.35 -23.66
N PHE A 60 21.59 -5.89 -23.64
CA PHE A 60 21.29 -7.18 -23.03
C PHE A 60 21.51 -8.33 -24.01
N ASP A 61 22.11 -9.41 -23.53
CA ASP A 61 22.40 -10.60 -24.32
C ASP A 61 21.13 -11.39 -24.68
N VAL A 62 20.13 -11.34 -23.78
CA VAL A 62 18.86 -12.06 -23.91
C VAL A 62 17.72 -11.13 -23.51
N GLN A 63 16.64 -11.15 -24.29
CA GLN A 63 15.41 -10.42 -24.00
C GLN A 63 14.25 -11.42 -23.91
N ALA A 64 13.51 -11.39 -22.81
CA ALA A 64 12.37 -12.23 -22.52
C ALA A 64 11.23 -11.42 -21.90
N SER A 65 10.12 -12.08 -21.56
CA SER A 65 8.95 -11.49 -20.93
C SER A 65 8.35 -12.50 -19.96
N PRO A 66 8.03 -12.11 -18.72
CA PRO A 66 7.33 -13.00 -17.78
C PRO A 66 5.83 -13.17 -18.12
N ASN A 67 5.31 -12.42 -19.08
CA ASN A 67 3.90 -12.45 -19.49
C ASN A 67 3.52 -13.80 -20.11
N GLU A 68 2.37 -14.34 -19.71
CA GLU A 68 1.91 -15.69 -20.12
C GLU A 68 1.76 -15.88 -21.63
N GLY A 69 1.47 -14.80 -22.37
CA GLY A 69 1.29 -14.84 -23.82
C GLY A 69 2.60 -15.01 -24.61
N PHE A 70 3.76 -14.85 -23.97
CA PHE A 70 5.06 -14.98 -24.62
C PHE A 70 5.61 -16.38 -24.35
N VAL A 71 5.82 -17.13 -25.43
CA VAL A 71 6.25 -18.53 -25.38
C VAL A 71 7.41 -18.76 -26.34
N ASN A 72 8.10 -19.88 -26.15
CA ASN A 72 9.29 -20.28 -26.90
C ASN A 72 10.40 -19.22 -26.84
N GLN A 73 10.63 -18.72 -25.63
CA GLN A 73 11.64 -17.72 -25.30
C GLN A 73 12.93 -18.37 -24.81
N ASN A 74 14.04 -17.63 -24.91
CA ASN A 74 15.34 -18.05 -24.38
C ASN A 74 15.34 -18.24 -22.86
N ILE A 75 14.44 -17.56 -22.16
CA ILE A 75 14.18 -17.71 -20.72
C ILE A 75 12.69 -17.94 -20.56
N THR A 76 12.31 -19.03 -19.90
CA THR A 76 10.92 -19.38 -19.62
C THR A 76 10.73 -19.52 -18.12
N ILE A 77 9.86 -18.69 -17.53
CA ILE A 77 9.47 -18.78 -16.12
C ILE A 77 8.12 -19.48 -16.00
N PHE A 78 8.12 -20.58 -15.24
CA PHE A 78 6.94 -21.37 -14.92
C PHE A 78 6.42 -21.01 -13.52
N TYR A 79 5.47 -20.08 -13.47
CA TYR A 79 4.72 -19.75 -12.26
C TYR A 79 3.84 -20.92 -11.78
N HIS A 80 3.30 -20.82 -10.57
CA HIS A 80 2.59 -21.91 -9.86
C HIS A 80 1.40 -22.54 -10.61
N ASP A 81 0.82 -21.85 -11.60
CA ASP A 81 -0.30 -22.31 -12.44
C ASP A 81 0.13 -22.74 -13.85
N ARG A 82 1.42 -22.61 -14.20
CA ARG A 82 1.95 -22.86 -15.54
C ARG A 82 2.69 -24.19 -15.69
N LEU A 83 2.85 -24.97 -14.61
CA LEU A 83 3.62 -26.23 -14.66
C LEU A 83 3.03 -27.30 -13.74
N GLY A 84 2.32 -28.25 -14.34
CA GLY A 84 1.70 -29.35 -13.64
C GLY A 84 0.57 -28.91 -12.68
N LEU A 85 0.24 -29.79 -11.73
CA LEU A 85 -0.75 -29.55 -10.68
C LEU A 85 -0.03 -29.30 -9.35
N TYR A 86 0.47 -28.09 -9.15
CA TYR A 86 1.23 -27.74 -7.97
C TYR A 86 0.33 -27.53 -6.73
N PRO A 87 0.49 -28.29 -5.63
CA PRO A 87 -0.34 -28.18 -4.44
C PRO A 87 -0.05 -26.90 -3.67
N ARG A 88 -1.07 -26.08 -3.42
CA ARG A 88 -0.94 -24.79 -2.72
C ARG A 88 -2.25 -24.33 -2.08
N PHE A 89 -2.19 -23.26 -1.30
CA PHE A 89 -3.38 -22.54 -0.85
C PHE A 89 -3.61 -21.27 -1.68
N SER A 90 -4.86 -20.91 -1.93
CA SER A 90 -5.20 -19.59 -2.50
C SER A 90 -5.05 -18.47 -1.46
N SER A 91 -5.11 -17.21 -1.90
CA SER A 91 -5.06 -16.04 -1.00
C SER A 91 -6.14 -16.01 0.08
N VAL A 92 -7.27 -16.71 -0.13
CA VAL A 92 -8.35 -16.87 0.85
C VAL A 92 -8.24 -18.17 1.68
N GLY A 93 -7.09 -18.85 1.60
CA GLY A 93 -6.81 -20.08 2.36
C GLY A 93 -7.48 -21.35 1.81
N ARG A 94 -7.97 -21.34 0.57
CA ARG A 94 -8.59 -22.54 -0.03
C ARG A 94 -7.53 -23.47 -0.58
N SER A 95 -7.64 -24.76 -0.26
CA SER A 95 -6.78 -25.82 -0.82
C SER A 95 -6.95 -25.93 -2.35
N VAL A 96 -5.83 -25.88 -3.07
CA VAL A 96 -5.71 -26.07 -4.51
C VAL A 96 -4.79 -27.28 -4.76
N HIS A 97 -5.23 -28.22 -5.59
CA HIS A 97 -4.52 -29.47 -5.89
C HIS A 97 -4.06 -30.27 -4.66
N GLY A 98 -4.81 -30.20 -3.55
CA GLY A 98 -4.50 -30.90 -2.30
C GLY A 98 -3.90 -30.02 -1.21
N GLY A 99 -3.48 -28.79 -1.53
CA GLY A 99 -3.02 -27.79 -0.57
C GLY A 99 -1.58 -28.00 -0.11
N VAL A 100 -1.24 -29.24 0.28
CA VAL A 100 0.11 -29.64 0.69
C VAL A 100 0.62 -30.80 -0.19
N PRO A 101 1.95 -30.96 -0.37
CA PRO A 101 2.52 -32.00 -1.24
C PRO A 101 2.04 -33.42 -0.93
N GLN A 102 1.99 -33.81 0.34
CA GLN A 102 1.59 -35.16 0.74
C GLN A 102 0.10 -35.46 0.53
N ASN A 103 -0.71 -34.45 0.23
CA ASN A 103 -2.13 -34.58 -0.12
C ASN A 103 -2.39 -34.29 -1.60
N GLY A 104 -1.35 -33.90 -2.36
CA GLY A 104 -1.42 -33.71 -3.80
C GLY A 104 -1.18 -35.02 -4.56
N SER A 105 -1.78 -35.16 -5.73
CA SER A 105 -1.54 -36.31 -6.61
C SER A 105 -0.31 -36.07 -7.50
N LEU A 106 0.83 -36.63 -7.13
CA LEU A 106 2.06 -36.55 -7.92
C LEU A 106 1.87 -37.13 -9.33
N TRP A 107 1.12 -38.24 -9.45
CA TRP A 107 0.82 -38.83 -10.75
C TRP A 107 0.03 -37.88 -11.65
N ALA A 108 -1.02 -37.25 -11.12
CA ALA A 108 -1.81 -36.29 -11.90
C ALA A 108 -1.00 -35.04 -12.25
N HIS A 109 -0.14 -34.59 -11.33
CA HIS A 109 0.81 -33.51 -11.56
C HIS A 109 1.74 -33.82 -12.75
N LEU A 110 2.42 -34.98 -12.73
CA LEU A 110 3.36 -35.39 -13.79
C LEU A 110 2.67 -35.55 -15.15
N LYS A 111 1.42 -36.03 -15.17
CA LYS A 111 0.65 -36.17 -16.40
C LYS A 111 0.41 -34.83 -17.13
N MET A 112 0.26 -33.74 -16.38
CA MET A 112 0.06 -32.40 -16.94
C MET A 112 1.37 -31.73 -17.41
N LEU A 113 2.52 -32.20 -16.93
CA LEU A 113 3.80 -31.53 -17.20
C LEU A 113 4.15 -31.50 -18.68
N GLN A 114 3.88 -32.56 -19.44
CA GLN A 114 4.26 -32.61 -20.85
C GLN A 114 3.59 -31.50 -21.66
N GLU A 115 2.26 -31.41 -21.55
CA GLU A 115 1.47 -30.38 -22.25
C GLU A 115 1.93 -28.98 -21.87
N HIS A 116 2.15 -28.73 -20.58
CA HIS A 116 2.58 -27.42 -20.09
C HIS A 116 3.99 -27.07 -20.59
N VAL A 117 4.95 -28.00 -20.53
CA VAL A 117 6.31 -27.77 -21.04
C VAL A 117 6.29 -27.54 -22.56
N GLU A 118 5.52 -28.31 -23.31
CA GLU A 118 5.41 -28.16 -24.77
C GLU A 118 4.72 -26.86 -25.18
N HIS A 119 3.79 -26.35 -24.36
CA HIS A 119 3.14 -25.06 -24.58
C HIS A 119 4.15 -23.90 -24.54
N TYR A 120 4.95 -23.83 -23.46
CA TYR A 120 5.88 -22.73 -23.22
C TYR A 120 7.23 -22.91 -23.90
N ILE A 121 7.72 -24.14 -24.08
CA ILE A 121 8.98 -24.48 -24.75
C ILE A 121 8.65 -25.39 -25.93
N ARG A 122 8.29 -24.80 -27.07
CA ARG A 122 7.74 -25.54 -28.22
C ARG A 122 8.77 -26.38 -28.97
N THR A 123 10.03 -25.98 -28.91
CA THR A 123 11.13 -26.57 -29.68
C THR A 123 12.17 -27.22 -28.76
N GLN A 124 12.89 -28.23 -29.28
CA GLN A 124 14.02 -28.86 -28.55
C GLN A 124 15.30 -28.01 -28.59
N GLU A 125 15.40 -27.14 -29.60
CA GLU A 125 16.51 -26.23 -29.82
C GLU A 125 15.97 -24.85 -30.24
N PRO A 126 16.67 -23.76 -29.87
CA PRO A 126 17.95 -23.71 -29.15
C PRO A 126 17.84 -24.02 -27.64
N ALA A 127 18.99 -24.15 -26.97
CA ALA A 127 19.05 -24.23 -25.51
C ALA A 127 18.57 -22.92 -24.86
N GLY A 128 17.96 -23.01 -23.68
CA GLY A 128 17.46 -21.86 -22.93
C GLY A 128 17.46 -22.10 -21.42
N LEU A 129 17.08 -21.08 -20.66
CA LEU A 129 16.84 -21.19 -19.21
C LEU A 129 15.38 -21.50 -18.95
N ALA A 130 15.12 -22.46 -18.06
CA ALA A 130 13.79 -22.85 -17.65
C ALA A 130 13.70 -22.79 -16.12
N VAL A 131 13.01 -21.77 -15.62
CA VAL A 131 12.95 -21.43 -14.20
C VAL A 131 11.59 -21.83 -13.66
N ILE A 132 11.58 -22.68 -12.62
CA ILE A 132 10.35 -23.06 -11.92
C ILE A 132 10.17 -22.13 -10.73
N ASP A 133 9.11 -21.32 -10.75
CA ASP A 133 8.84 -20.30 -9.75
C ASP A 133 7.74 -20.74 -8.79
N TRP A 134 8.13 -21.60 -7.85
CA TRP A 134 7.25 -22.16 -6.82
C TRP A 134 7.60 -21.58 -5.46
N GLU A 135 6.87 -20.53 -5.09
CA GLU A 135 7.13 -19.77 -3.86
C GLU A 135 6.15 -20.06 -2.71
N ASP A 136 5.10 -20.84 -2.95
CA ASP A 136 4.04 -21.07 -1.96
C ASP A 136 4.55 -21.75 -0.67
N TRP A 137 5.27 -22.87 -0.78
CA TRP A 137 5.88 -23.59 0.34
C TRP A 137 7.39 -23.77 0.14
N ARG A 138 8.11 -24.19 1.19
CA ARG A 138 9.55 -24.51 1.16
C ARG A 138 9.75 -25.99 1.48
N PRO A 139 10.67 -26.70 0.81
CA PRO A 139 10.86 -28.14 1.03
C PRO A 139 11.42 -28.50 2.40
N VAL A 140 11.99 -27.52 3.12
CA VAL A 140 12.43 -27.66 4.51
C VAL A 140 11.34 -27.15 5.43
N TRP A 141 10.81 -28.01 6.29
CA TRP A 141 9.65 -27.76 7.16
C TRP A 141 9.76 -26.46 7.94
N VAL A 142 10.90 -26.24 8.58
CA VAL A 142 11.11 -25.07 9.46
C VAL A 142 11.04 -23.75 8.70
N ARG A 143 11.35 -23.73 7.38
CA ARG A 143 11.28 -22.55 6.51
C ARG A 143 9.85 -22.16 6.11
N ASN A 144 8.85 -22.96 6.50
CA ASN A 144 7.43 -22.64 6.31
C ASN A 144 6.88 -21.89 7.53
N TRP A 145 7.41 -20.70 7.80
CA TRP A 145 6.96 -19.81 8.86
C TRP A 145 6.04 -18.70 8.33
N GLN A 146 5.52 -17.86 9.22
CA GLN A 146 4.65 -16.72 8.86
C GLN A 146 3.43 -17.16 8.02
N ASP A 147 3.21 -16.55 6.86
CA ASP A 147 2.15 -16.87 5.90
C ASP A 147 2.18 -18.34 5.46
N LYS A 148 3.37 -18.95 5.46
CA LYS A 148 3.57 -20.37 5.09
C LYS A 148 3.30 -21.34 6.24
N ASP A 149 2.96 -20.87 7.44
CA ASP A 149 2.61 -21.78 8.55
C ASP A 149 1.35 -22.60 8.25
N ILE A 150 0.49 -22.14 7.33
CA ILE A 150 -0.67 -22.89 6.84
C ILE A 150 -0.29 -24.29 6.32
N TYR A 151 0.87 -24.43 5.68
CA TYR A 151 1.36 -25.73 5.20
C TYR A 151 1.70 -26.66 6.36
N ARG A 152 2.29 -26.12 7.43
CA ARG A 152 2.59 -26.89 8.64
C ARG A 152 1.32 -27.26 9.40
N GLN A 153 0.38 -26.33 9.51
CA GLN A 153 -0.92 -26.54 10.16
C GLN A 153 -1.74 -27.62 9.44
N SER A 154 -1.91 -27.48 8.13
CA SER A 154 -2.65 -28.45 7.31
C SER A 154 -2.00 -29.84 7.34
N SER A 155 -0.66 -29.90 7.29
CA SER A 155 0.09 -31.16 7.41
C SER A 155 -0.18 -31.86 8.75
N ARG A 156 -0.18 -31.11 9.87
CA ARG A 156 -0.52 -31.66 11.19
C ARG A 156 -1.96 -32.15 11.25
N GLN A 157 -2.89 -31.39 10.69
CA GLN A 157 -4.30 -31.77 10.65
C GLN A 157 -4.52 -33.07 9.87
N LEU A 158 -3.86 -33.26 8.72
CA LEU A 158 -3.96 -34.49 7.93
C LEU A 158 -3.46 -35.74 8.68
N VAL A 159 -2.43 -35.59 9.51
CA VAL A 159 -1.94 -36.68 10.36
C VAL A 159 -2.89 -36.92 11.54
N ALA A 160 -3.33 -35.85 12.21
CA ALA A 160 -4.24 -35.94 13.36
C ALA A 160 -5.59 -36.60 13.00
N VAL A 161 -6.14 -36.31 11.82
CA VAL A 161 -7.39 -36.93 11.33
C VAL A 161 -7.21 -38.44 11.09
N ARG A 162 -6.05 -38.87 10.58
CA ARG A 162 -5.76 -40.31 10.35
C ARG A 162 -5.38 -41.04 11.65
N HIS A 163 -4.88 -40.32 12.64
CA HIS A 163 -4.45 -40.87 13.93
C HIS A 163 -4.98 -40.04 15.11
N PRO A 164 -6.30 -40.10 15.41
CA PRO A 164 -6.92 -39.27 16.45
C PRO A 164 -6.34 -39.47 17.85
N ASP A 165 -5.83 -40.67 18.13
CA ASP A 165 -5.30 -41.07 19.44
C ASP A 165 -3.80 -40.78 19.62
N TRP A 166 -3.13 -40.20 18.60
CA TRP A 166 -1.70 -39.91 18.71
C TRP A 166 -1.43 -38.64 19.54
N PRO A 167 -0.38 -38.65 20.38
CA PRO A 167 0.02 -37.45 21.08
C PRO A 167 0.56 -36.39 20.11
N SER A 168 0.38 -35.12 20.47
CA SER A 168 0.67 -33.97 19.59
C SER A 168 2.11 -33.94 19.09
N ASP A 169 3.10 -34.30 19.92
CA ASP A 169 4.50 -34.34 19.54
C ASP A 169 4.79 -35.37 18.43
N ARG A 170 4.11 -36.52 18.49
CA ARG A 170 4.18 -37.55 17.45
C ARG A 170 3.52 -37.10 16.16
N VAL A 171 2.37 -36.42 16.26
CA VAL A 171 1.69 -35.82 15.10
C VAL A 171 2.59 -34.80 14.40
N VAL A 172 3.24 -33.91 15.15
CA VAL A 172 4.15 -32.89 14.60
C VAL A 172 5.33 -33.54 13.86
N LYS A 173 6.00 -34.51 14.48
CA LYS A 173 7.13 -35.22 13.86
C LYS A 173 6.74 -35.98 12.59
N GLN A 174 5.59 -36.66 12.63
CA GLN A 174 5.08 -37.37 11.46
C GLN A 174 4.68 -36.41 10.34
N ALA A 175 4.00 -35.31 10.66
CA ALA A 175 3.61 -34.29 9.68
C ALA A 175 4.82 -33.64 9.01
N GLN A 176 5.88 -33.36 9.77
CA GLN A 176 7.15 -32.90 9.23
C GLN A 176 7.74 -33.92 8.25
N TYR A 177 7.86 -35.18 8.66
CA TYR A 177 8.41 -36.24 7.81
C TYR A 177 7.63 -36.39 6.50
N GLU A 178 6.29 -36.47 6.57
CA GLU A 178 5.45 -36.64 5.39
C GLU A 178 5.51 -35.43 4.45
N PHE A 179 5.50 -34.23 5.01
CA PHE A 179 5.61 -33.00 4.23
C PHE A 179 6.95 -32.90 3.50
N GLU A 180 8.08 -33.05 4.20
CA GLU A 180 9.42 -32.92 3.60
C GLU A 180 9.67 -34.05 2.59
N PHE A 181 9.21 -35.27 2.88
CA PHE A 181 9.28 -36.38 1.94
C PHE A 181 8.50 -36.09 0.66
N ALA A 182 7.24 -35.68 0.77
CA ALA A 182 6.40 -35.40 -0.39
C ALA A 182 6.86 -34.15 -1.16
N ALA A 183 7.29 -33.10 -0.47
CA ALA A 183 7.86 -31.89 -1.08
C ALA A 183 9.09 -32.25 -1.94
N ARG A 184 9.99 -33.08 -1.40
CA ARG A 184 11.13 -33.63 -2.13
C ARG A 184 10.69 -34.41 -3.36
N GLN A 185 9.73 -35.33 -3.23
CA GLN A 185 9.25 -36.11 -4.38
C GLN A 185 8.66 -35.22 -5.47
N PHE A 186 7.81 -34.25 -5.12
CA PHE A 186 7.23 -33.31 -6.07
C PHE A 186 8.29 -32.53 -6.84
N MET A 187 9.24 -31.89 -6.14
CA MET A 187 10.27 -31.10 -6.80
C MET A 187 11.23 -31.96 -7.65
N LEU A 188 11.62 -33.12 -7.13
CA LEU A 188 12.58 -34.01 -7.80
C LEU A 188 11.99 -34.66 -9.05
N GLU A 189 10.79 -35.23 -8.96
CA GLU A 189 10.14 -35.88 -10.10
C GLU A 189 9.73 -34.85 -11.18
N THR A 190 9.39 -33.63 -10.77
CA THR A 190 9.19 -32.53 -11.72
C THR A 190 10.48 -32.26 -12.50
N LEU A 191 11.61 -32.03 -11.83
CA LEU A 191 12.90 -31.78 -12.49
C LEU A 191 13.31 -32.92 -13.42
N ARG A 192 13.15 -34.17 -12.99
CA ARG A 192 13.45 -35.36 -13.83
C ARG A 192 12.62 -35.35 -15.10
N PHE A 193 11.32 -35.14 -14.95
CA PHE A 193 10.38 -35.13 -16.06
C PHE A 193 10.70 -34.01 -17.06
N VAL A 194 10.78 -32.76 -16.59
CA VAL A 194 10.98 -31.61 -17.47
C VAL A 194 12.33 -31.64 -18.19
N LYS A 195 13.38 -32.14 -17.53
CA LYS A 195 14.69 -32.38 -18.17
C LYS A 195 14.63 -33.48 -19.22
N ALA A 196 13.86 -34.55 -18.99
CA ALA A 196 13.69 -35.59 -20.01
C ALA A 196 12.94 -35.04 -21.23
N VAL A 197 11.95 -34.17 -21.02
CA VAL A 197 11.18 -33.54 -22.10
C VAL A 197 11.98 -32.47 -22.84
N ARG A 198 12.81 -31.69 -22.15
CA ARG A 198 13.69 -30.63 -22.70
C ARG A 198 15.12 -30.74 -22.15
N PRO A 199 15.93 -31.69 -22.65
CA PRO A 199 17.26 -31.98 -22.12
C PRO A 199 18.31 -30.91 -22.42
N ARG A 200 18.05 -30.02 -23.38
CA ARG A 200 18.96 -28.91 -23.73
C ARG A 200 18.70 -27.63 -22.95
N HIS A 201 17.60 -27.56 -22.19
CA HIS A 201 17.31 -26.41 -21.33
C HIS A 201 17.95 -26.59 -19.95
N LEU A 202 18.39 -25.47 -19.36
CA LEU A 202 18.90 -25.45 -17.99
C LEU A 202 17.76 -25.18 -17.02
N TRP A 203 17.41 -26.22 -16.26
CA TRP A 203 16.33 -26.29 -15.28
C TRP A 203 16.80 -26.07 -13.85
N GLY A 204 16.00 -25.34 -13.09
CA GLY A 204 16.17 -25.09 -11.67
C GLY A 204 15.00 -24.31 -11.09
N PHE A 205 14.97 -24.17 -9.77
CA PHE A 205 13.94 -23.41 -9.06
C PHE A 205 14.45 -22.00 -8.75
N TYR A 206 13.58 -21.00 -8.97
CA TYR A 206 13.82 -19.63 -8.50
C TYR A 206 13.97 -19.60 -6.97
N LEU A 207 14.79 -18.67 -6.47
CA LEU A 207 15.14 -18.46 -5.05
C LEU A 207 16.13 -19.48 -4.47
N PHE A 208 16.48 -20.57 -5.16
CA PHE A 208 17.32 -21.62 -4.59
C PHE A 208 18.79 -21.56 -5.06
N PRO A 209 19.77 -21.62 -4.12
CA PRO A 209 19.60 -21.57 -2.66
C PRO A 209 19.28 -20.15 -2.15
N ASP A 210 18.69 -20.10 -0.95
CA ASP A 210 18.57 -18.87 -0.17
C ASP A 210 19.53 -18.93 1.03
N CYS A 211 20.24 -17.82 1.26
CA CYS A 211 21.21 -17.61 2.34
C CYS A 211 20.55 -17.16 3.65
N TYR A 212 19.33 -16.61 3.60
CA TYR A 212 18.56 -16.04 4.71
C TYR A 212 19.34 -15.01 5.56
N ASN A 213 20.24 -14.26 4.94
CA ASN A 213 21.08 -13.22 5.54
C ASN A 213 20.37 -11.86 5.68
N HIS A 214 19.15 -11.86 6.23
CA HIS A 214 18.28 -10.68 6.35
C HIS A 214 18.36 -9.96 7.71
N ASP A 215 19.28 -10.35 8.57
CA ASP A 215 19.44 -9.81 9.92
C ASP A 215 20.02 -8.38 9.95
N TYR A 216 20.38 -7.82 8.79
CA TYR A 216 20.71 -6.39 8.64
C TYR A 216 19.61 -5.45 9.16
N VAL A 217 18.35 -5.90 9.18
CA VAL A 217 17.21 -5.14 9.72
C VAL A 217 17.33 -4.92 11.22
N GLN A 218 17.90 -5.88 11.96
CA GLN A 218 17.99 -5.85 13.42
C GLN A 218 19.41 -5.53 13.91
N ASN A 219 20.43 -5.88 13.12
CA ASN A 219 21.82 -5.94 13.53
C ASN A 219 22.74 -5.10 12.63
N TRP A 220 22.29 -3.94 12.15
CA TRP A 220 23.01 -3.12 11.16
C TRP A 220 24.52 -2.96 11.46
N GLU A 221 24.88 -2.54 12.68
CA GLU A 221 26.27 -2.28 13.07
C GLU A 221 27.18 -3.51 13.03
N THR A 222 26.61 -4.71 13.20
CA THR A 222 27.36 -5.98 13.26
C THR A 222 27.11 -6.85 12.03
N TYR A 223 26.35 -6.35 11.05
CA TYR A 223 25.93 -7.14 9.90
C TYR A 223 27.10 -7.44 8.96
N THR A 224 27.37 -8.74 8.77
CA THR A 224 28.49 -9.21 7.94
C THR A 224 28.05 -9.67 6.54
N GLY A 225 26.75 -9.84 6.30
CA GLY A 225 26.23 -10.48 5.09
C GLY A 225 26.29 -12.00 5.09
N ARG A 226 27.03 -12.64 6.01
CA ARG A 226 27.20 -14.09 6.03
C ARG A 226 25.87 -14.83 6.16
N CYS A 227 25.76 -15.96 5.45
CA CYS A 227 24.67 -16.88 5.69
C CYS A 227 24.79 -17.44 7.12
N PRO A 228 23.71 -17.46 7.92
CA PRO A 228 23.74 -18.14 9.22
C PRO A 228 24.14 -19.61 9.03
N ASP A 229 24.99 -20.14 9.91
CA ASP A 229 25.52 -21.52 9.80
C ASP A 229 24.39 -22.57 9.71
N VAL A 230 23.29 -22.34 10.43
CA VAL A 230 22.10 -23.18 10.39
C VAL A 230 21.45 -23.21 9.00
N GLU A 231 21.52 -22.12 8.25
CA GLU A 231 20.96 -22.01 6.90
C GLU A 231 21.85 -22.66 5.85
N VAL A 232 23.17 -22.57 6.01
CA VAL A 232 24.14 -23.35 5.23
C VAL A 232 23.88 -24.85 5.42
N SER A 233 23.73 -25.31 6.67
CA SER A 233 23.43 -26.71 6.98
C SER A 233 22.07 -27.16 6.41
N ARG A 234 21.06 -26.29 6.41
CA ARG A 234 19.76 -26.58 5.78
C ARG A 234 19.87 -26.65 4.26
N ASN A 235 20.72 -25.84 3.63
CA ASN A 235 20.99 -25.94 2.20
C ASN A 235 21.75 -27.23 1.85
N ASP A 236 22.63 -27.73 2.74
CA ASP A 236 23.28 -29.03 2.56
C ASP A 236 22.27 -30.20 2.56
N GLN A 237 21.19 -30.10 3.34
CA GLN A 237 20.09 -31.09 3.35
C GLN A 237 19.31 -31.14 2.01
N LEU A 238 19.43 -30.08 1.19
CA LEU A 238 18.85 -30.01 -0.15
C LEU A 238 19.79 -30.54 -1.25
N ALA A 239 20.83 -31.30 -0.90
CA ALA A 239 21.73 -31.98 -1.84
C ALA A 239 21.03 -32.67 -3.02
N TRP A 240 19.86 -33.26 -2.76
CA TRP A 240 19.03 -33.92 -3.78
C TRP A 240 18.48 -32.96 -4.84
N LEU A 241 18.24 -31.70 -4.47
CA LEU A 241 17.75 -30.67 -5.38
C LEU A 241 18.89 -30.22 -6.30
N TRP A 242 20.04 -29.92 -5.70
CA TRP A 242 21.24 -29.50 -6.43
C TRP A 242 21.68 -30.56 -7.43
N ALA A 243 21.73 -31.83 -7.02
CA ALA A 243 22.13 -32.94 -7.89
C ALA A 243 21.20 -33.16 -9.09
N GLU A 244 19.92 -32.78 -8.97
CA GLU A 244 18.94 -32.92 -10.05
C GLU A 244 18.80 -31.63 -10.89
N SER A 245 19.24 -30.47 -10.38
CA SER A 245 19.28 -29.23 -11.15
C SER A 245 20.28 -29.27 -12.31
N THR A 246 20.09 -28.38 -13.27
CA THR A 246 21.07 -28.12 -14.36
C THR A 246 21.50 -26.64 -14.40
N ALA A 247 20.84 -25.77 -13.63
CA ALA A 247 21.32 -24.44 -13.23
C ALA A 247 20.74 -24.07 -11.85
N LEU A 248 21.33 -23.05 -11.22
CA LEU A 248 20.82 -22.45 -9.98
C LEU A 248 20.37 -21.01 -10.20
N PHE A 249 19.30 -20.61 -9.51
CA PHE A 249 18.64 -19.32 -9.68
C PHE A 249 18.44 -18.59 -8.34
N PRO A 250 19.54 -18.24 -7.63
CA PRO A 250 19.42 -17.48 -6.38
C PRO A 250 18.91 -16.06 -6.65
N SER A 251 18.15 -15.50 -5.72
CA SER A 251 17.71 -14.09 -5.78
C SER A 251 18.61 -13.21 -4.92
N VAL A 252 19.02 -12.06 -5.45
CA VAL A 252 19.77 -11.01 -4.72
C VAL A 252 19.05 -9.67 -4.77
N TYR A 253 17.72 -9.68 -4.82
CA TYR A 253 16.90 -8.46 -4.83
C TYR A 253 17.30 -7.56 -3.66
N LEU A 254 17.92 -6.42 -4.01
CA LEU A 254 18.52 -5.52 -3.04
C LEU A 254 17.45 -4.62 -2.43
N ASP A 255 17.31 -4.63 -1.12
CA ASP A 255 16.43 -3.71 -0.40
C ASP A 255 17.05 -2.29 -0.40
N GLU A 256 16.24 -1.24 -0.51
CA GLU A 256 16.75 0.15 -0.51
C GLU A 256 17.41 0.54 0.82
N THR A 257 17.11 -0.15 1.93
CA THR A 257 17.85 0.01 3.19
C THR A 257 19.34 -0.32 3.07
N LEU A 258 19.70 -1.15 2.09
CA LEU A 258 21.07 -1.53 1.77
C LEU A 258 21.69 -0.64 0.67
N ALA A 259 20.96 0.36 0.18
CA ALA A 259 21.39 1.20 -0.94
C ALA A 259 22.76 1.84 -0.70
N SER A 260 23.63 1.70 -1.70
CA SER A 260 24.95 2.32 -1.80
C SER A 260 25.82 2.05 -0.56
N SER A 261 25.67 0.87 0.04
CA SER A 261 26.35 0.48 1.26
C SER A 261 27.24 -0.76 1.08
N THR A 262 28.28 -0.87 1.90
CA THR A 262 29.08 -2.09 2.01
C THR A 262 28.25 -3.28 2.46
N HIS A 263 27.23 -3.06 3.30
CA HIS A 263 26.28 -4.09 3.71
C HIS A 263 25.46 -4.61 2.53
N GLY A 264 25.06 -3.75 1.59
CA GLY A 264 24.39 -4.17 0.35
C GLY A 264 25.26 -5.06 -0.52
N ARG A 265 26.53 -4.70 -0.69
CA ARG A 265 27.50 -5.57 -1.37
C ARG A 265 27.70 -6.90 -0.63
N ASN A 266 27.83 -6.89 0.69
CA ASN A 266 27.98 -8.11 1.48
C ASN A 266 26.75 -9.01 1.39
N PHE A 267 25.55 -8.43 1.45
CA PHE A 267 24.28 -9.14 1.27
C PHE A 267 24.26 -9.93 -0.04
N VAL A 268 24.62 -9.29 -1.16
CA VAL A 268 24.71 -9.94 -2.47
C VAL A 268 25.83 -10.98 -2.49
N SER A 269 27.03 -10.61 -2.07
CA SER A 269 28.24 -11.43 -2.18
C SER A 269 28.05 -12.80 -1.53
N PHE A 270 27.52 -12.84 -0.29
CA PHE A 270 27.31 -14.10 0.41
C PHE A 270 26.19 -14.96 -0.16
N ARG A 271 25.16 -14.36 -0.78
CA ARG A 271 24.11 -15.10 -1.48
C ARG A 271 24.62 -15.78 -2.74
N VAL A 272 25.46 -15.07 -3.52
CA VAL A 272 26.10 -15.63 -4.71
C VAL A 272 27.14 -16.68 -4.32
N GLN A 273 27.94 -16.44 -3.28
CA GLN A 273 28.90 -17.42 -2.77
C GLN A 273 28.21 -18.71 -2.30
N GLU A 274 27.06 -18.62 -1.63
CA GLU A 274 26.31 -19.82 -1.21
C GLU A 274 25.80 -20.61 -2.41
N ALA A 275 25.30 -19.94 -3.44
CA ALA A 275 24.92 -20.58 -4.70
C ALA A 275 26.10 -21.28 -5.38
N LEU A 276 27.26 -20.62 -5.45
CA LEU A 276 28.48 -21.21 -6.01
C LEU A 276 29.00 -22.39 -5.17
N ARG A 277 28.89 -22.31 -3.84
CA ARG A 277 29.26 -23.39 -2.92
C ARG A 277 28.46 -24.65 -3.20
N VAL A 278 27.12 -24.56 -3.24
CA VAL A 278 26.28 -25.74 -3.52
C VAL A 278 26.42 -26.20 -4.97
N ALA A 279 26.62 -25.30 -5.93
CA ALA A 279 26.87 -25.64 -7.34
C ALA A 279 28.11 -26.53 -7.51
N HIS A 280 29.13 -26.34 -6.69
CA HIS A 280 30.39 -27.08 -6.78
C HIS A 280 30.33 -28.47 -6.12
N THR A 281 29.36 -28.71 -5.24
CA THR A 281 29.44 -29.83 -4.30
C THR A 281 28.89 -31.13 -4.88
N HIS A 282 27.90 -31.08 -5.78
CA HIS A 282 27.05 -32.26 -6.08
C HIS A 282 27.33 -32.99 -7.39
N HIS A 283 28.01 -32.37 -8.36
CA HIS A 283 28.41 -33.05 -9.59
C HIS A 283 29.92 -33.34 -9.56
N PRO A 284 30.38 -34.56 -9.86
CA PRO A 284 31.79 -34.93 -9.69
C PRO A 284 32.73 -34.18 -10.64
N ASN A 285 32.27 -33.90 -11.86
CA ASN A 285 33.13 -33.44 -12.96
C ASN A 285 32.84 -32.02 -13.44
N HIS A 286 31.82 -31.35 -12.91
CA HIS A 286 31.48 -29.98 -13.28
C HIS A 286 30.79 -29.24 -12.13
N ALA A 287 30.74 -27.92 -12.19
CA ALA A 287 29.88 -27.09 -11.36
C ALA A 287 28.64 -26.65 -12.14
N LEU A 288 27.51 -26.48 -11.44
CA LEU A 288 26.29 -25.93 -12.05
C LEU A 288 26.50 -24.45 -12.41
N PRO A 289 26.03 -23.99 -13.58
CA PRO A 289 25.99 -22.56 -13.87
C PRO A 289 24.98 -21.85 -12.95
N VAL A 290 25.39 -20.72 -12.38
CA VAL A 290 24.57 -19.88 -11.49
C VAL A 290 24.10 -18.66 -12.27
N TYR A 291 22.78 -18.49 -12.40
CA TYR A 291 22.16 -17.31 -13.00
C TYR A 291 21.41 -16.53 -11.92
N VAL A 292 21.97 -15.40 -11.51
CA VAL A 292 21.50 -14.65 -10.35
C VAL A 292 20.31 -13.76 -10.73
N PHE A 293 19.18 -13.92 -10.04
CA PHE A 293 18.05 -13.02 -10.18
C PHE A 293 18.32 -11.70 -9.46
N THR A 294 18.28 -10.60 -10.20
CA THR A 294 18.30 -9.25 -9.65
C THR A 294 17.19 -8.42 -10.30
N ARG A 295 17.00 -7.18 -9.84
CA ARG A 295 16.06 -6.23 -10.42
C ARG A 295 16.82 -5.01 -10.95
N PRO A 296 16.31 -4.32 -11.98
CA PRO A 296 16.83 -3.00 -12.34
C PRO A 296 16.53 -1.93 -11.28
N THR A 297 15.64 -2.24 -10.32
CA THR A 297 15.22 -1.36 -9.21
C THR A 297 15.43 -2.03 -7.85
N TYR A 298 15.36 -1.27 -6.76
CA TYR A 298 15.33 -1.87 -5.42
C TYR A 298 14.09 -2.74 -5.22
N SER A 299 14.21 -3.74 -4.35
CA SER A 299 13.15 -4.69 -4.03
C SER A 299 11.85 -3.95 -3.65
N ARG A 300 10.75 -4.33 -4.31
CA ARG A 300 9.38 -3.78 -4.11
C ARG A 300 9.23 -2.27 -4.41
N LYS A 301 10.16 -1.67 -5.16
CA LYS A 301 10.15 -0.26 -5.58
C LYS A 301 10.42 -0.13 -7.08
N LEU A 302 10.04 1.00 -7.68
CA LEU A 302 10.43 1.36 -9.06
C LEU A 302 11.66 2.28 -9.12
N THR A 303 12.25 2.60 -7.97
CA THR A 303 13.52 3.34 -7.88
C THR A 303 14.66 2.50 -8.45
N GLY A 304 15.29 2.97 -9.52
CA GLY A 304 16.45 2.30 -10.13
C GLY A 304 17.58 2.07 -9.13
N LEU A 305 18.28 0.95 -9.26
CA LEU A 305 19.53 0.74 -8.51
C LEU A 305 20.54 1.84 -8.88
N SER A 306 21.25 2.37 -7.88
CA SER A 306 22.34 3.31 -8.14
C SER A 306 23.46 2.61 -8.92
N GLU A 307 24.39 3.38 -9.51
CA GLU A 307 25.58 2.79 -10.15
C GLU A 307 26.36 1.90 -9.18
N MET A 308 26.52 2.32 -7.93
CA MET A 308 27.19 1.53 -6.89
C MET A 308 26.45 0.24 -6.56
N ASP A 309 25.13 0.26 -6.62
CA ASP A 309 24.29 -0.91 -6.35
C ASP A 309 24.20 -1.85 -7.56
N LEU A 310 24.27 -1.32 -8.79
CA LEU A 310 24.47 -2.12 -10.00
C LEU A 310 25.84 -2.82 -9.98
N ILE A 311 26.89 -2.12 -9.53
CA ILE A 311 28.21 -2.74 -9.29
C ILE A 311 28.10 -3.79 -8.18
N SER A 312 27.40 -3.50 -7.09
CA SER A 312 27.28 -4.42 -5.93
C SER A 312 26.34 -5.60 -6.18
N THR A 313 25.54 -5.57 -7.26
CA THR A 313 24.64 -6.66 -7.67
C THR A 313 25.20 -7.38 -8.90
N ILE A 314 25.16 -6.74 -10.08
CA ILE A 314 25.61 -7.30 -11.35
C ILE A 314 27.13 -7.50 -11.34
N GLY A 315 27.88 -6.47 -10.95
CA GLY A 315 29.34 -6.50 -10.90
C GLY A 315 29.88 -7.54 -9.92
N GLU A 316 29.32 -7.61 -8.72
CA GLU A 316 29.68 -8.60 -7.70
C GLU A 316 29.37 -10.03 -8.16
N SER A 317 28.21 -10.25 -8.79
CA SER A 317 27.85 -11.55 -9.36
C SER A 317 28.84 -12.01 -10.44
N ALA A 318 29.24 -11.09 -11.34
CA ALA A 318 30.26 -11.36 -12.35
C ALA A 318 31.63 -11.65 -11.72
N ALA A 319 32.04 -10.86 -10.74
CA ALA A 319 33.34 -10.99 -10.07
C ALA A 319 33.48 -12.33 -9.32
N LEU A 320 32.40 -12.85 -8.76
CA LEU A 320 32.38 -14.15 -8.08
C LEU A 320 32.31 -15.35 -9.03
N GLY A 321 32.06 -15.12 -10.32
CA GLY A 321 32.03 -16.18 -11.35
C GLY A 321 30.65 -16.80 -11.56
N ALA A 322 29.56 -16.06 -11.33
CA ALA A 322 28.25 -16.46 -11.82
C ALA A 322 28.25 -16.53 -13.37
N ALA A 323 27.39 -17.38 -13.95
CA ALA A 323 27.24 -17.50 -15.40
C ALA A 323 26.46 -16.33 -16.02
N GLY A 324 25.68 -15.62 -15.20
CA GLY A 324 24.95 -14.45 -15.63
C GLY A 324 24.00 -13.89 -14.58
N VAL A 325 23.30 -12.83 -14.95
CA VAL A 325 22.20 -12.23 -14.17
C VAL A 325 20.93 -12.17 -15.01
N ILE A 326 19.79 -12.34 -14.34
CA ILE A 326 18.46 -12.17 -14.91
C ILE A 326 17.85 -10.95 -14.22
N LEU A 327 17.64 -9.87 -14.98
CA LEU A 327 16.90 -8.69 -14.54
C LEU A 327 15.42 -8.98 -14.70
N TRP A 328 14.76 -9.24 -13.59
CA TRP A 328 13.34 -9.54 -13.56
C TRP A 328 12.52 -8.31 -13.20
N GLY A 329 11.32 -8.20 -13.76
CA GLY A 329 10.35 -7.20 -13.33
C GLY A 329 8.91 -7.66 -13.52
N ASP A 330 8.02 -7.16 -12.66
CA ASP A 330 6.59 -7.41 -12.74
C ASP A 330 5.87 -6.42 -13.68
N ALA A 331 4.55 -6.58 -13.84
CA ALA A 331 3.74 -5.70 -14.66
C ALA A 331 3.83 -4.22 -14.24
N GLY A 332 4.23 -3.92 -12.99
CA GLY A 332 4.41 -2.58 -12.45
C GLY A 332 5.34 -1.70 -13.28
N TYR A 333 6.37 -2.30 -13.91
CA TYR A 333 7.32 -1.62 -14.79
C TYR A 333 6.72 -1.03 -16.07
N THR A 334 5.49 -1.43 -16.42
CA THR A 334 4.83 -1.02 -17.67
C THR A 334 3.53 -0.26 -17.45
N THR A 335 3.28 0.22 -16.23
CA THR A 335 2.00 0.83 -15.85
C THR A 335 1.86 2.31 -16.24
N SER A 336 2.95 3.05 -16.42
CA SER A 336 2.92 4.49 -16.74
C SER A 336 4.21 5.00 -17.42
N THR A 337 4.19 6.24 -17.95
CA THR A 337 5.28 6.90 -18.70
C THR A 337 6.20 7.80 -17.85
N VAL A 338 6.19 7.68 -16.52
CA VAL A 338 6.92 8.63 -15.66
C VAL A 338 8.43 8.46 -15.85
N SER A 339 9.08 9.50 -16.40
CA SER A 339 10.54 9.55 -16.58
C SER A 339 11.24 9.77 -15.24
N LEU A 340 12.19 8.91 -14.90
CA LEU A 340 13.14 9.11 -13.80
C LEU A 340 14.21 10.12 -14.28
N GLU A 341 14.25 11.33 -13.71
CA GLU A 341 15.44 12.17 -13.84
C GLU A 341 16.59 11.57 -12.99
N PRO A 342 17.85 11.59 -13.47
CA PRO A 342 18.97 11.00 -12.75
C PRO A 342 19.45 11.87 -11.59
N PRO A 343 20.05 11.27 -10.54
CA PRO A 343 20.61 12.00 -9.42
C PRO A 343 21.97 12.61 -9.78
N CYS A 344 22.08 13.94 -9.70
CA CYS A 344 23.37 14.60 -9.77
C CYS A 344 24.13 14.32 -8.47
N ALA A 345 25.14 13.45 -8.56
CA ALA A 345 25.99 13.07 -7.46
C ALA A 345 27.11 14.11 -7.21
N MET A 346 27.60 14.07 -5.96
CA MET A 346 28.94 14.48 -5.51
C MET A 346 29.22 15.98 -5.29
N ALA A 347 29.00 16.42 -4.05
CA ALA A 347 30.00 17.17 -3.28
C ALA A 347 29.59 17.27 -1.79
N VAL A 348 29.74 16.16 -1.05
CA VAL A 348 29.74 16.19 0.42
C VAL A 348 31.18 15.97 0.88
N HIS A 349 31.81 17.05 1.32
CA HIS A 349 32.78 16.97 2.39
C HIS A 349 32.50 18.11 3.37
N LEU A 350 32.45 17.73 4.66
CA LEU A 350 32.44 18.56 5.86
C LEU A 350 31.05 18.91 6.46
N LEU A 351 30.48 17.94 7.17
CA LEU A 351 29.82 18.19 8.48
C LEU A 351 30.94 18.21 9.55
N PRO A 352 30.88 18.97 10.67
CA PRO A 352 29.67 19.19 11.47
C PRO A 352 29.66 20.51 12.30
N ILE A 353 28.96 21.57 11.89
CA ILE A 353 28.52 22.64 12.83
C ILE A 353 27.19 23.20 12.32
N TYR A 354 26.08 22.47 12.43
CA TYR A 354 24.74 23.08 12.36
C TYR A 354 23.66 22.17 12.99
N ALA A 355 24.03 21.38 14.00
CA ALA A 355 23.08 20.64 14.85
C ALA A 355 22.43 21.54 15.92
N LEU A 356 22.25 22.83 15.63
CA LEU A 356 21.65 23.78 16.57
C LEU A 356 20.91 24.92 15.86
N PHE A 357 20.21 24.66 14.74
CA PHE A 357 19.33 25.66 14.12
C PHE A 357 18.17 25.10 13.26
N LEU A 358 17.68 23.89 13.53
CA LEU A 358 16.45 23.35 12.90
C LEU A 358 15.44 22.79 13.91
N THR A 359 15.24 23.52 15.00
CA THR A 359 14.02 23.38 15.85
C THR A 359 13.12 24.61 15.78
N LEU A 360 13.32 25.49 14.78
CA LEU A 360 12.50 26.67 14.53
C LEU A 360 12.37 26.88 13.03
N LEU A 361 11.36 26.23 12.42
CA LEU A 361 10.70 26.63 11.16
C LEU A 361 9.61 25.58 10.84
N ASP A 362 8.48 25.68 11.52
CA ASP A 362 7.15 25.77 10.87
C ASP A 362 6.07 25.96 11.95
N LYS A 363 5.85 27.22 12.33
CA LYS A 363 4.60 27.69 12.94
C LYS A 363 4.25 29.01 12.29
N THR A 364 3.61 28.96 11.14
CA THR A 364 3.07 30.13 10.44
C THR A 364 1.56 29.97 10.30
N GLN A 365 0.82 31.00 10.68
CA GLN A 365 -0.63 31.11 10.54
C GLN A 365 -1.01 31.49 9.08
N GLY A 366 -1.84 30.66 8.44
CA GLY A 366 -2.68 30.93 7.26
C GLY A 366 -3.13 29.64 6.53
N SER A 367 -4.36 29.62 5.99
CA SER A 367 -5.05 28.43 5.44
C SER A 367 -4.34 27.85 4.21
N ARG A 368 -4.03 26.55 4.12
CA ARG A 368 -3.37 26.03 2.90
C ARG A 368 -4.11 26.48 1.61
N SER A 369 -3.35 26.84 0.57
CA SER A 369 -3.87 27.25 -0.75
C SER A 369 -4.96 26.27 -1.24
N PRO A 370 -5.93 26.74 -2.06
CA PRO A 370 -7.02 25.90 -2.52
C PRO A 370 -6.45 24.64 -3.22
N MET A 371 -7.02 23.47 -2.88
CA MET A 371 -6.51 22.17 -3.33
C MET A 371 -6.55 22.06 -4.86
N VAL A 372 -7.60 22.61 -5.46
CA VAL A 372 -7.74 22.83 -6.89
C VAL A 372 -7.56 24.33 -7.15
N PRO A 373 -6.74 24.75 -8.13
CA PRO A 373 -6.54 26.15 -8.44
C PRO A 373 -7.86 26.89 -8.62
N ASN A 374 -8.00 28.07 -8.01
CA ASN A 374 -9.21 28.90 -8.04
C ASN A 374 -10.48 28.27 -7.44
N GLN A 375 -10.36 27.22 -6.63
CA GLN A 375 -11.53 26.58 -6.02
C GLN A 375 -11.48 26.67 -4.47
N PRO A 376 -12.13 27.70 -3.86
CA PRO A 376 -12.12 27.83 -2.40
C PRO A 376 -12.87 26.71 -1.69
N PHE A 377 -13.90 26.14 -2.32
CA PHE A 377 -14.70 25.02 -1.81
C PHE A 377 -14.71 23.91 -2.86
N THR A 378 -13.89 22.88 -2.67
CA THR A 378 -13.72 21.77 -3.62
C THR A 378 -14.77 20.68 -3.41
N THR A 379 -15.33 20.14 -4.48
CA THR A 379 -16.33 19.06 -4.41
C THR A 379 -15.77 17.78 -4.99
N ILE A 380 -15.80 16.70 -4.19
CA ILE A 380 -15.23 15.40 -4.56
C ILE A 380 -16.36 14.40 -4.70
N TRP A 381 -16.58 13.88 -5.91
CA TRP A 381 -17.52 12.80 -6.19
C TRP A 381 -16.88 11.45 -5.88
N ASN A 382 -17.26 10.85 -4.75
CA ASN A 382 -16.78 9.55 -4.33
C ASN A 382 -17.86 8.46 -4.46
N ALA A 383 -18.23 8.15 -5.71
CA ALA A 383 -19.21 7.11 -6.06
C ALA A 383 -18.75 6.25 -7.24
N ASN A 384 -19.24 5.01 -7.32
CA ASN A 384 -18.95 4.10 -8.42
C ASN A 384 -19.96 4.26 -9.58
N THR A 385 -20.14 5.48 -10.09
CA THR A 385 -21.05 5.74 -11.23
C THR A 385 -20.51 5.21 -12.56
N GLN A 386 -19.21 4.90 -12.65
CA GLN A 386 -18.63 4.19 -13.80
C GLN A 386 -19.29 2.82 -14.00
N TRP A 387 -19.60 2.11 -12.91
CA TRP A 387 -20.36 0.86 -12.99
C TRP A 387 -21.76 1.06 -13.59
N CYS A 388 -22.46 2.15 -13.27
CA CYS A 388 -23.76 2.47 -13.85
C CYS A 388 -23.68 2.59 -15.38
N LEU A 389 -22.64 3.24 -15.88
CA LEU A 389 -22.40 3.40 -17.31
C LEU A 389 -22.04 2.05 -17.96
N GLU A 390 -21.03 1.36 -17.45
CA GLU A 390 -20.52 0.11 -18.03
C GLU A 390 -21.53 -1.03 -17.97
N LYS A 391 -22.30 -1.14 -16.88
CA LYS A 391 -23.23 -2.25 -16.65
C LYS A 391 -24.61 -2.00 -17.22
N TYR A 392 -25.13 -0.77 -17.11
CA TYR A 392 -26.52 -0.46 -17.41
C TYR A 392 -26.72 0.57 -18.53
N GLY A 393 -25.63 1.15 -19.05
CA GLY A 393 -25.68 2.24 -20.03
C GLY A 393 -26.26 3.54 -19.45
N VAL A 394 -26.21 3.71 -18.13
CA VAL A 394 -26.72 4.91 -17.44
C VAL A 394 -25.55 5.85 -17.17
N ASP A 395 -25.48 6.93 -17.95
CA ASP A 395 -24.43 7.95 -17.84
C ASP A 395 -24.82 9.06 -16.85
N VAL A 396 -24.22 9.05 -15.66
CA VAL A 396 -24.41 10.06 -14.62
C VAL A 396 -23.42 11.21 -14.88
N ASP A 397 -23.93 12.42 -15.13
CA ASP A 397 -23.08 13.57 -15.42
C ASP A 397 -22.35 14.05 -14.15
N VAL A 398 -21.07 13.70 -14.06
CA VAL A 398 -20.19 14.10 -12.95
C VAL A 398 -19.27 15.28 -13.30
N SER A 399 -19.52 15.96 -14.42
CA SER A 399 -18.65 17.06 -14.91
C SER A 399 -18.65 18.30 -14.02
N VAL A 400 -19.66 18.45 -13.17
CA VAL A 400 -19.80 19.56 -12.22
C VAL A 400 -18.91 19.44 -10.99
N PHE A 401 -18.37 18.24 -10.72
CA PHE A 401 -17.49 17.99 -9.57
C PHE A 401 -16.03 18.27 -9.94
N ASP A 402 -15.28 18.82 -8.98
CA ASP A 402 -13.87 19.16 -9.18
C ASP A 402 -12.98 17.91 -9.28
N VAL A 403 -13.36 16.85 -8.56
CA VAL A 403 -12.63 15.58 -8.51
C VAL A 403 -13.61 14.41 -8.57
N VAL A 404 -13.32 13.43 -9.42
CA VAL A 404 -14.08 12.16 -9.51
C VAL A 404 -13.19 11.01 -9.02
N ALA A 405 -13.56 10.40 -7.91
CA ALA A 405 -12.80 9.33 -7.26
C ALA A 405 -13.68 8.09 -7.04
N ASN A 406 -13.38 6.94 -7.66
CA ASN A 406 -14.24 5.76 -7.53
C ASN A 406 -13.95 4.98 -6.22
N PRO A 407 -14.94 4.72 -5.33
CA PRO A 407 -14.78 3.92 -4.10
C PRO A 407 -14.27 2.50 -4.33
N GLY A 408 -14.51 1.92 -5.51
CA GLY A 408 -14.03 0.58 -5.89
C GLY A 408 -12.55 0.52 -6.29
N GLN A 409 -11.84 1.66 -6.31
CA GLN A 409 -10.42 1.78 -6.67
C GLN A 409 -10.05 1.19 -8.05
N THR A 410 -10.96 1.23 -9.03
CA THR A 410 -10.63 0.91 -10.43
C THR A 410 -9.57 1.86 -11.00
N PHE A 411 -9.44 3.05 -10.42
CA PHE A 411 -8.38 4.02 -10.67
C PHE A 411 -7.97 4.70 -9.34
N ARG A 412 -6.68 4.66 -8.99
CA ARG A 412 -6.10 5.46 -7.89
C ARG A 412 -5.55 6.76 -8.49
N GLY A 413 -6.37 7.80 -8.47
CA GLY A 413 -6.07 9.09 -9.09
C GLY A 413 -5.15 10.00 -8.26
N PRO A 414 -4.63 11.07 -8.86
CA PRO A 414 -3.72 12.02 -8.19
C PRO A 414 -4.39 12.83 -7.07
N ASP A 415 -5.72 12.85 -7.00
CA ASP A 415 -6.47 13.79 -6.18
C ASP A 415 -7.05 13.18 -4.89
N MET A 416 -7.27 11.87 -4.84
CA MET A 416 -7.82 11.19 -3.66
C MET A 416 -7.44 9.70 -3.61
N THR A 417 -7.05 9.24 -2.44
CA THR A 417 -6.85 7.82 -2.09
C THR A 417 -7.51 7.55 -0.73
N ILE A 418 -8.33 6.51 -0.66
CA ILE A 418 -8.94 6.00 0.57
C ILE A 418 -8.29 4.67 0.91
N PHE A 419 -7.89 4.49 2.17
CA PHE A 419 -7.43 3.24 2.71
C PHE A 419 -8.51 2.65 3.62
N TYR A 420 -9.24 1.65 3.12
CA TYR A 420 -10.12 0.86 3.98
C TYR A 420 -9.32 0.05 5.00
N SER A 421 -9.98 -0.41 6.06
CA SER A 421 -9.37 -1.13 7.19
C SER A 421 -8.46 -2.31 6.79
N TYR A 422 -8.73 -2.99 5.68
CA TYR A 422 -7.95 -4.12 5.18
C TYR A 422 -6.84 -3.75 4.19
N GLN A 423 -6.69 -2.46 3.85
CA GLN A 423 -5.79 -1.97 2.80
C GLN A 423 -4.57 -1.23 3.32
N LEU A 424 -4.47 -0.96 4.64
CA LEU A 424 -3.38 -0.21 5.22
C LEU A 424 -2.89 -0.85 6.52
N GLY A 425 -1.81 -1.60 6.39
CA GLY A 425 -1.16 -2.31 7.47
C GLY A 425 -2.01 -3.45 8.02
N THR A 426 -1.67 -3.87 9.25
CA THR A 426 -2.37 -4.95 9.96
C THR A 426 -3.29 -4.41 11.04
N TYR A 427 -4.28 -3.59 10.66
CA TYR A 427 -5.22 -2.94 11.60
C TYR A 427 -5.96 -3.99 12.47
N PRO A 428 -5.82 -3.96 13.82
CA PRO A 428 -6.38 -4.99 14.69
C PRO A 428 -7.85 -4.71 14.99
N TYR A 429 -8.71 -5.72 14.85
CA TYR A 429 -10.14 -5.60 15.15
C TYR A 429 -10.77 -6.95 15.51
N TYR A 430 -12.00 -6.93 16.02
CA TYR A 430 -12.80 -8.14 16.22
C TYR A 430 -13.83 -8.32 15.12
N THR A 431 -13.98 -9.54 14.61
CA THR A 431 -15.09 -9.89 13.71
C THR A 431 -16.43 -9.81 14.44
N SER A 432 -17.55 -9.89 13.70
CA SER A 432 -18.89 -9.95 14.29
C SER A 432 -19.10 -11.18 15.20
N ALA A 433 -18.33 -12.25 15.00
CA ALA A 433 -18.31 -13.43 15.87
C ALA A 433 -17.45 -13.22 17.14
N GLY A 434 -16.75 -12.08 17.25
CA GLY A 434 -15.85 -11.78 18.36
C GLY A 434 -14.46 -12.38 18.24
N GLU A 435 -14.07 -12.87 17.06
CA GLU A 435 -12.75 -13.44 16.80
C GLU A 435 -11.72 -12.34 16.51
N PRO A 436 -10.50 -12.42 17.08
CA PRO A 436 -9.47 -11.40 16.88
C PRO A 436 -8.84 -11.51 15.49
N VAL A 437 -8.81 -10.39 14.76
CA VAL A 437 -7.99 -10.20 13.55
C VAL A 437 -6.78 -9.35 13.94
N PHE A 438 -5.58 -9.82 13.57
CA PHE A 438 -4.31 -9.22 13.95
C PHE A 438 -4.16 -8.94 15.46
N GLY A 439 -4.70 -9.81 16.32
CA GLY A 439 -4.65 -9.65 17.78
C GLY A 439 -5.85 -8.91 18.39
N GLY A 440 -6.74 -8.36 17.57
CA GLY A 440 -8.03 -7.77 17.97
C GLY A 440 -7.96 -6.41 18.67
N LEU A 441 -6.87 -6.12 19.37
CA LEU A 441 -6.63 -4.89 20.13
C LEU A 441 -5.27 -4.27 19.75
N PRO A 442 -5.14 -2.93 19.74
CA PRO A 442 -3.87 -2.28 19.44
C PRO A 442 -2.75 -2.63 20.44
N GLN A 443 -3.08 -2.82 21.73
CA GLN A 443 -2.10 -3.24 22.74
C GLN A 443 -1.75 -4.74 22.72
N ASN A 444 -2.41 -5.52 21.86
CA ASN A 444 -2.20 -6.96 21.70
C ASN A 444 -1.71 -7.33 20.27
N ALA A 445 -1.25 -6.33 19.53
CA ALA A 445 -0.84 -6.43 18.14
C ALA A 445 0.54 -5.78 17.95
N SER A 446 1.30 -6.23 16.94
CA SER A 446 2.64 -5.69 16.67
C SER A 446 2.56 -4.41 15.84
N LEU A 447 2.87 -3.27 16.46
CA LEU A 447 2.93 -1.98 15.77
C LEU A 447 4.01 -1.96 14.67
N ASP A 448 5.17 -2.61 14.90
CA ASP A 448 6.24 -2.69 13.90
C ASP A 448 5.79 -3.44 12.64
N THR A 449 5.11 -4.57 12.82
CA THR A 449 4.50 -5.31 11.70
C THR A 449 3.50 -4.44 10.96
N HIS A 450 2.64 -3.71 11.70
CA HIS A 450 1.67 -2.81 11.10
C HIS A 450 2.34 -1.71 10.27
N LEU A 451 3.36 -1.02 10.81
CA LEU A 451 4.05 0.05 10.11
C LEU A 451 4.84 -0.47 8.89
N ALA A 452 5.42 -1.67 8.98
CA ALA A 452 6.10 -2.29 7.85
C ALA A 452 5.14 -2.61 6.69
N HIS A 453 3.95 -3.14 7.00
CA HIS A 453 2.91 -3.36 5.99
C HIS A 453 2.36 -2.04 5.45
N SER A 454 2.01 -1.09 6.33
CA SER A 454 1.54 0.23 5.96
C SER A 454 2.51 0.96 5.04
N PHE A 455 3.83 0.80 5.24
CA PHE A 455 4.84 1.36 4.35
C PHE A 455 4.65 0.85 2.92
N GLN A 456 4.51 -0.46 2.73
CA GLN A 456 4.32 -1.08 1.42
C GLN A 456 2.98 -0.67 0.80
N ASP A 457 1.92 -0.68 1.60
CA ASP A 457 0.56 -0.36 1.16
C ASP A 457 0.46 1.09 0.67
N ILE A 458 1.09 2.04 1.37
CA ILE A 458 1.11 3.46 0.97
C ILE A 458 1.89 3.64 -0.34
N LEU A 459 3.04 2.99 -0.49
CA LEU A 459 3.81 3.05 -1.72
C LEU A 459 3.05 2.46 -2.92
N ALA A 460 2.33 1.36 -2.70
CA ALA A 460 1.52 0.71 -3.72
C ALA A 460 0.24 1.50 -4.07
N ALA A 461 -0.35 2.18 -3.10
CA ALA A 461 -1.58 2.94 -3.30
C ALA A 461 -1.36 4.34 -3.84
N ILE A 462 -0.32 5.02 -3.39
CA ILE A 462 -0.01 6.38 -3.80
C ILE A 462 1.37 6.34 -4.44
N PRO A 463 1.54 5.96 -5.71
CA PRO A 463 2.89 5.80 -6.29
C PRO A 463 3.63 7.13 -6.42
N ALA A 464 2.92 8.24 -6.68
CA ALA A 464 3.50 9.58 -6.82
C ALA A 464 4.01 10.11 -5.46
N SER A 465 5.31 10.35 -5.33
CA SER A 465 5.92 10.84 -4.08
C SER A 465 5.51 12.27 -3.72
N ASP A 466 5.15 13.08 -4.72
CA ASP A 466 4.70 14.45 -4.59
C ASP A 466 3.17 14.59 -4.49
N PHE A 467 2.45 13.46 -4.35
CA PHE A 467 1.00 13.41 -4.17
C PHE A 467 0.52 14.46 -3.16
N SER A 468 -0.37 15.33 -3.61
CA SER A 468 -0.95 16.41 -2.82
C SER A 468 -2.47 16.29 -2.66
N GLY A 469 -3.04 15.16 -3.05
CA GLY A 469 -4.46 14.85 -2.90
C GLY A 469 -4.87 14.44 -1.48
N LEU A 470 -6.13 14.04 -1.33
CA LEU A 470 -6.71 13.52 -0.09
C LEU A 470 -6.17 12.12 0.20
N ALA A 471 -5.61 11.89 1.39
CA ALA A 471 -5.18 10.58 1.85
C ALA A 471 -5.99 10.17 3.09
N VAL A 472 -7.13 9.52 2.86
CA VAL A 472 -8.12 9.22 3.89
C VAL A 472 -7.91 7.81 4.43
N ILE A 473 -7.71 7.67 5.74
CA ILE A 473 -7.64 6.37 6.40
C ILE A 473 -9.01 6.08 7.03
N ASP A 474 -9.64 5.00 6.59
CA ASP A 474 -10.99 4.62 7.00
C ASP A 474 -10.96 3.47 8.01
N TRP A 475 -10.69 3.84 9.27
CA TRP A 475 -10.60 2.93 10.40
C TRP A 475 -11.74 3.15 11.38
N GLU A 476 -12.68 2.21 11.38
CA GLU A 476 -13.93 2.38 12.09
C GLU A 476 -14.15 1.40 13.23
N ALA A 477 -13.29 0.40 13.43
CA ALA A 477 -13.60 -0.70 14.33
C ALA A 477 -13.64 -0.24 15.80
N TRP A 478 -12.58 0.44 16.26
CA TRP A 478 -12.48 1.02 17.60
C TRP A 478 -12.19 2.53 17.54
N ARG A 479 -12.41 3.24 18.66
CA ARG A 479 -12.09 4.66 18.82
C ARG A 479 -10.89 4.83 19.78
N PRO A 480 -9.98 5.79 19.55
CA PRO A 480 -8.78 5.94 20.39
C PRO A 480 -9.07 6.43 21.81
N ARG A 481 -10.27 6.98 22.08
CA ARG A 481 -10.74 7.30 23.42
C ARG A 481 -11.53 6.11 23.97
N TRP A 482 -11.13 5.60 25.13
CA TRP A 482 -11.84 4.52 25.82
C TRP A 482 -13.33 4.81 25.98
N ALA A 483 -13.66 6.06 26.32
CA ALA A 483 -15.03 6.52 26.52
C ALA A 483 -15.94 6.32 25.31
N PHE A 484 -15.40 6.38 24.09
CA PHE A 484 -16.16 6.32 22.83
C PHE A 484 -16.35 4.89 22.27
N ASN A 485 -15.87 3.87 22.99
CA ASN A 485 -16.06 2.48 22.62
C ASN A 485 -17.29 1.90 23.35
N TRP A 486 -18.47 2.48 23.11
CA TRP A 486 -19.76 2.00 23.61
C TRP A 486 -20.50 1.15 22.58
N ASP A 487 -21.66 0.62 22.96
CA ASP A 487 -22.52 -0.25 22.14
C ASP A 487 -21.75 -1.43 21.54
N ALA A 488 -21.82 -1.62 20.22
CA ALA A 488 -21.09 -2.69 19.53
C ALA A 488 -19.55 -2.61 19.70
N LYS A 489 -19.02 -1.43 20.03
CA LYS A 489 -17.57 -1.23 20.30
C LYS A 489 -17.19 -1.58 21.74
N ASP A 490 -18.13 -1.88 22.63
CA ASP A 490 -17.83 -2.26 24.01
C ASP A 490 -17.00 -3.55 24.09
N ILE A 491 -17.02 -4.38 23.04
CA ILE A 491 -16.13 -5.55 22.92
C ILE A 491 -14.66 -5.17 23.11
N TYR A 492 -14.21 -4.01 22.63
CA TYR A 492 -12.81 -3.58 22.81
C TYR A 492 -12.49 -3.28 24.28
N ARG A 493 -13.44 -2.73 25.04
CA ARG A 493 -13.29 -2.52 26.49
C ARG A 493 -13.31 -3.85 27.25
N GLN A 494 -14.25 -4.74 26.92
CA GLN A 494 -14.34 -6.07 27.50
C GLN A 494 -13.07 -6.88 27.29
N ARG A 495 -12.59 -6.97 26.06
CA ARG A 495 -11.40 -7.75 25.72
C ARG A 495 -10.11 -7.15 26.27
N SER A 496 -10.01 -5.82 26.36
CA SER A 496 -8.90 -5.14 27.04
C SER A 496 -8.84 -5.51 28.53
N ARG A 497 -10.00 -5.52 29.21
CA ARG A 497 -10.07 -5.99 30.61
C ARG A 497 -9.69 -7.46 30.73
N SER A 498 -10.20 -8.32 29.85
CA SER A 498 -9.86 -9.75 29.86
C SER A 498 -8.36 -10.00 29.68
N LEU A 499 -7.71 -9.22 28.80
CA LEU A 499 -6.27 -9.30 28.58
C LEU A 499 -5.47 -8.97 29.85
N VAL A 500 -5.82 -7.87 30.52
CA VAL A 500 -5.17 -7.46 31.77
C VAL A 500 -5.47 -8.46 32.90
N GLN A 501 -6.71 -8.92 33.06
CA GLN A 501 -7.09 -9.89 34.08
C GLN A 501 -6.35 -11.23 33.90
N ALA A 502 -6.12 -11.66 32.66
CA ALA A 502 -5.36 -12.89 32.39
C ALA A 502 -3.88 -12.76 32.80
N GLN A 503 -3.28 -11.57 32.68
CA GLN A 503 -1.91 -11.29 33.11
C GLN A 503 -1.82 -11.08 34.63
N HIS A 504 -2.88 -10.59 35.26
CA HIS A 504 -2.97 -10.30 36.68
C HIS A 504 -4.25 -10.90 37.31
N PRO A 505 -4.31 -12.22 37.55
CA PRO A 505 -5.53 -12.89 38.00
C PRO A 505 -6.09 -12.38 39.32
N ASP A 506 -5.21 -11.90 40.22
CA ASP A 506 -5.57 -11.47 41.57
C ASP A 506 -5.90 -9.97 41.68
N TRP A 507 -5.84 -9.21 40.57
CA TRP A 507 -6.14 -7.78 40.61
C TRP A 507 -7.64 -7.49 40.76
N PRO A 508 -8.02 -6.51 41.59
CA PRO A 508 -9.41 -6.09 41.73
C PRO A 508 -9.89 -5.33 40.50
N ALA A 509 -11.20 -5.40 40.20
CA ALA A 509 -11.80 -4.84 38.99
C ALA A 509 -11.45 -3.36 38.70
N PRO A 510 -11.40 -2.42 39.68
CA PRO A 510 -11.01 -1.04 39.41
C PRO A 510 -9.57 -0.88 38.89
N TRP A 511 -8.65 -1.75 39.32
CA TRP A 511 -7.26 -1.72 38.86
C TRP A 511 -7.14 -2.27 37.44
N VAL A 512 -7.89 -3.34 37.14
CA VAL A 512 -7.98 -3.90 35.80
C VAL A 512 -8.59 -2.92 34.82
N GLU A 513 -9.67 -2.23 35.19
CA GLU A 513 -10.30 -1.19 34.36
C GLU A 513 -9.33 -0.03 34.08
N ALA A 514 -8.63 0.48 35.11
CA ALA A 514 -7.66 1.55 34.94
C ALA A 514 -6.50 1.15 34.01
N ALA A 515 -5.88 -0.01 34.25
CA ALA A 515 -4.78 -0.50 33.42
C ALA A 515 -5.22 -0.83 31.98
N ALA A 516 -6.39 -1.45 31.80
CA ALA A 516 -6.93 -1.76 30.48
C ALA A 516 -7.21 -0.50 29.67
N ARG A 517 -7.77 0.54 30.31
CA ARG A 517 -7.99 1.85 29.70
C ARG A 517 -6.67 2.48 29.27
N ASP A 518 -5.69 2.51 30.15
CA ASP A 518 -4.43 3.20 29.90
C ASP A 518 -3.62 2.49 28.79
N GLN A 519 -3.50 1.16 28.86
CA GLN A 519 -2.85 0.35 27.81
C GLN A 519 -3.55 0.48 26.45
N PHE A 520 -4.89 0.45 26.42
CA PHE A 520 -5.65 0.59 25.18
C PHE A 520 -5.44 1.96 24.53
N GLN A 521 -5.57 3.05 25.31
CA GLN A 521 -5.44 4.40 24.74
C GLN A 521 -4.00 4.72 24.32
N GLU A 522 -3.00 4.27 25.08
CA GLU A 522 -1.59 4.44 24.72
C GLU A 522 -1.29 3.73 23.40
N ALA A 523 -1.71 2.46 23.27
CA ALA A 523 -1.52 1.72 22.03
C ALA A 523 -2.33 2.33 20.88
N ALA A 524 -3.61 2.65 21.07
CA ALA A 524 -4.43 3.28 20.04
C ALA A 524 -3.81 4.59 19.52
N GLN A 525 -3.24 5.41 20.41
CA GLN A 525 -2.49 6.61 20.04
C GLN A 525 -1.23 6.27 19.24
N ALA A 526 -0.42 5.32 19.70
CA ALA A 526 0.80 4.92 19.01
C ALA A 526 0.52 4.41 17.58
N TRP A 527 -0.54 3.62 17.42
CA TRP A 527 -1.00 3.11 16.13
C TRP A 527 -1.46 4.24 15.22
N MET A 528 -2.47 5.01 15.61
CA MET A 528 -3.03 6.04 14.73
C MET A 528 -2.02 7.15 14.40
N ALA A 529 -1.26 7.62 15.39
CA ALA A 529 -0.24 8.64 15.17
C ALA A 529 0.94 8.10 14.34
N GLY A 530 1.36 6.86 14.60
CA GLY A 530 2.43 6.19 13.85
C GLY A 530 2.09 6.05 12.36
N THR A 531 0.87 5.62 12.05
CA THR A 531 0.40 5.47 10.66
C THR A 531 0.31 6.82 9.93
N LEU A 532 -0.22 7.87 10.57
CA LEU A 532 -0.24 9.22 9.98
C LEU A 532 1.17 9.77 9.75
N LYS A 533 2.07 9.59 10.72
CA LYS A 533 3.46 10.03 10.62
C LYS A 533 4.19 9.30 9.49
N LEU A 534 3.96 8.01 9.34
CA LEU A 534 4.50 7.21 8.24
C LEU A 534 3.96 7.70 6.88
N GLY A 535 2.65 7.87 6.77
CA GLY A 535 2.01 8.39 5.56
C GLY A 535 2.58 9.75 5.15
N GLN A 536 2.77 10.66 6.11
CA GLN A 536 3.40 11.96 5.85
C GLN A 536 4.87 11.88 5.49
N ALA A 537 5.62 10.96 6.10
CA ALA A 537 7.02 10.76 5.73
C ALA A 537 7.15 10.30 4.27
N LEU A 538 6.23 9.44 3.82
CA LEU A 538 6.22 8.91 2.46
C LEU A 538 5.60 9.89 1.46
N ARG A 539 4.52 10.58 1.84
CA ARG A 539 3.74 11.49 0.99
C ARG A 539 3.52 12.82 1.74
N PRO A 540 4.56 13.67 1.82
CA PRO A 540 4.56 14.86 2.69
C PRO A 540 3.58 15.96 2.27
N ARG A 541 3.14 15.94 1.01
CA ARG A 541 2.12 16.86 0.50
C ARG A 541 0.70 16.31 0.63
N GLY A 542 0.53 15.02 0.91
CA GLY A 542 -0.76 14.37 1.04
C GLY A 542 -1.56 14.94 2.20
N LEU A 543 -2.87 15.10 2.00
CA LEU A 543 -3.79 15.55 3.03
C LEU A 543 -4.23 14.33 3.85
N TRP A 544 -3.35 13.88 4.74
CA TRP A 544 -3.57 12.73 5.61
C TRP A 544 -4.56 13.04 6.74
N GLY A 545 -5.54 12.15 6.94
CA GLY A 545 -6.48 12.23 8.05
C GLY A 545 -7.35 10.98 8.14
N PHE A 546 -7.96 10.78 9.31
CA PHE A 546 -8.90 9.67 9.51
C PHE A 546 -10.33 10.10 9.17
N TYR A 547 -11.04 9.24 8.44
CA TYR A 547 -12.48 9.36 8.23
C TYR A 547 -13.24 9.37 9.57
N GLY A 548 -14.25 10.23 9.68
CA GLY A 548 -15.14 10.32 10.84
C GLY A 548 -14.57 11.11 12.01
N PHE A 549 -13.42 11.79 11.85
CA PHE A 549 -12.78 12.55 12.94
C PHE A 549 -12.70 14.06 12.65
N PRO A 550 -13.01 14.91 13.65
CA PRO A 550 -13.64 14.56 14.93
C PRO A 550 -15.11 14.14 14.76
N ASP A 551 -15.65 13.45 15.76
CA ASP A 551 -17.09 13.25 15.93
C ASP A 551 -17.59 14.17 17.05
N CYS A 552 -18.79 14.73 16.84
CA CYS A 552 -19.49 15.60 17.79
C CYS A 552 -20.51 14.82 18.65
N TYR A 553 -20.89 13.61 18.23
CA TYR A 553 -21.86 12.74 18.91
C TYR A 553 -23.22 13.41 19.24
N ASN A 554 -23.62 14.39 18.43
CA ASN A 554 -24.85 15.17 18.56
C ASN A 554 -26.07 14.46 17.93
N TYR A 555 -26.32 13.22 18.35
CA TYR A 555 -27.36 12.34 17.77
C TYR A 555 -28.68 12.33 18.55
N ASP A 556 -28.84 13.19 19.56
CA ASP A 556 -30.00 13.24 20.46
C ASP A 556 -31.21 13.98 19.87
N PHE A 557 -31.55 13.67 18.61
CA PHE A 557 -32.56 14.38 17.81
C PHE A 557 -33.96 14.42 18.46
N LEU A 558 -34.30 13.42 19.26
CA LEU A 558 -35.59 13.33 19.94
C LEU A 558 -35.71 14.27 21.14
N SER A 559 -34.60 14.90 21.57
CA SER A 559 -34.61 15.89 22.63
C SER A 559 -35.43 17.12 22.22
N PRO A 560 -36.43 17.55 23.02
CA PRO A 560 -37.18 18.78 22.76
C PRO A 560 -36.29 20.03 22.74
N SER A 561 -35.15 19.98 23.43
CA SER A 561 -34.15 21.05 23.50
C SER A 561 -32.94 20.79 22.61
N TYR A 562 -33.10 20.03 21.53
CA TYR A 562 -32.01 19.72 20.61
C TYR A 562 -31.46 20.99 19.97
N THR A 563 -30.19 21.31 20.24
CA THR A 563 -29.49 22.48 19.69
C THR A 563 -28.47 22.11 18.62
N GLY A 564 -28.24 20.81 18.42
CA GLY A 564 -27.15 20.27 17.60
C GLY A 564 -25.78 20.36 18.25
N GLN A 565 -25.62 20.99 19.43
CA GLN A 565 -24.33 21.07 20.11
C GLN A 565 -23.77 19.70 20.46
N CYS A 566 -22.44 19.57 20.43
CA CYS A 566 -21.79 18.37 20.91
C CYS A 566 -22.11 18.17 22.41
N PRO A 567 -22.52 16.97 22.84
CA PRO A 567 -22.92 16.74 24.22
C PRO A 567 -21.82 17.08 25.25
N PRO A 568 -22.21 17.33 26.52
CA PRO A 568 -21.25 17.63 27.58
C PRO A 568 -20.12 16.59 27.68
N GLY A 569 -18.88 17.07 27.74
CA GLY A 569 -17.70 16.21 27.84
C GLY A 569 -17.18 15.67 26.51
N ILE A 570 -17.94 15.71 25.41
CA ILE A 570 -17.45 15.28 24.09
C ILE A 570 -16.31 16.17 23.60
N CYS A 571 -16.50 17.50 23.62
CA CYS A 571 -15.42 18.44 23.27
C CYS A 571 -14.18 18.20 24.13
N ALA A 572 -14.35 17.93 25.43
CA ALA A 572 -13.23 17.64 26.33
C ALA A 572 -12.51 16.33 25.98
N GLN A 573 -13.21 15.29 25.54
CA GLN A 573 -12.59 14.06 25.03
C GLN A 573 -11.86 14.32 23.70
N ASN A 574 -12.42 15.15 22.82
CA ASN A 574 -11.75 15.59 21.59
C ASN A 574 -10.50 16.42 21.89
N ASP A 575 -10.50 17.24 22.95
CA ASP A 575 -9.30 18.00 23.38
C ASP A 575 -8.15 17.05 23.77
N GLN A 576 -8.47 15.89 24.35
CA GLN A 576 -7.48 14.85 24.68
C GLN A 576 -6.90 14.13 23.45
N LEU A 577 -7.46 14.36 22.26
CA LEU A 577 -6.94 13.89 20.97
C LEU A 577 -6.08 14.95 20.27
N GLY A 578 -5.56 15.95 20.99
CA GLY A 578 -4.63 16.96 20.44
C GLY A 578 -3.47 16.36 19.63
N TRP A 579 -2.98 15.18 20.03
CA TRP A 579 -1.97 14.42 19.31
C TRP A 579 -2.42 13.94 17.92
N LEU A 580 -3.71 13.65 17.74
CA LEU A 580 -4.29 13.22 16.46
C LEU A 580 -4.43 14.42 15.53
N TRP A 581 -4.96 15.53 16.05
CA TRP A 581 -5.15 16.77 15.30
C TRP A 581 -3.81 17.34 14.84
N GLY A 582 -2.82 17.42 15.74
CA GLY A 582 -1.49 17.92 15.44
C GLY A 582 -0.70 17.03 14.47
N GLN A 583 -1.09 15.76 14.33
CA GLN A 583 -0.54 14.85 13.33
C GLN A 583 -1.40 14.73 12.08
N SER A 584 -2.54 15.40 11.96
CA SER A 584 -3.34 15.38 10.73
C SER A 584 -2.89 16.48 9.77
N ARG A 585 -3.14 16.28 8.47
CA ARG A 585 -2.99 17.29 7.41
C ARG A 585 -4.32 17.70 6.78
N ALA A 586 -5.41 17.01 7.14
CA ALA A 586 -6.79 17.42 6.94
C ALA A 586 -7.71 16.71 7.96
N LEU A 587 -8.91 17.24 8.19
CA LEU A 587 -9.95 16.63 9.01
C LEU A 587 -11.13 16.21 8.14
N TYR A 588 -11.66 15.02 8.40
CA TYR A 588 -12.72 14.38 7.61
C TYR A 588 -13.93 14.01 8.48
N PRO A 589 -14.62 14.98 9.11
CA PRO A 589 -15.80 14.68 9.92
C PRO A 589 -16.91 14.10 9.04
N SER A 590 -17.59 13.05 9.49
CA SER A 590 -18.80 12.57 8.81
C SER A 590 -19.98 13.45 9.18
N ILE A 591 -20.74 13.91 8.19
CA ILE A 591 -21.98 14.69 8.34
C ILE A 591 -23.16 13.99 7.67
N TYR A 592 -23.10 12.67 7.54
CA TYR A 592 -24.22 11.86 7.05
C TYR A 592 -25.47 12.16 7.87
N MET A 593 -26.60 12.36 7.20
CA MET A 593 -27.85 12.75 7.84
C MET A 593 -28.70 11.51 8.10
N PRO A 594 -28.94 11.14 9.37
CA PRO A 594 -29.82 10.03 9.69
C PRO A 594 -31.26 10.31 9.26
N THR A 595 -32.02 9.25 9.00
CA THR A 595 -33.43 9.34 8.59
C THR A 595 -34.33 10.09 9.58
N GLU A 596 -33.93 10.12 10.85
CA GLU A 596 -34.60 10.81 11.95
C GLU A 596 -34.59 12.33 11.78
N LEU A 597 -33.74 12.87 10.92
CA LEU A 597 -33.69 14.30 10.60
C LEU A 597 -34.67 14.70 9.49
N GLU A 598 -35.15 13.74 8.70
CA GLU A 598 -36.00 14.00 7.53
C GLU A 598 -37.27 14.78 7.90
N GLY A 599 -37.41 15.98 7.33
CA GLY A 599 -38.57 16.85 7.54
C GLY A 599 -38.64 17.50 8.94
N THR A 600 -37.57 17.41 9.75
CA THR A 600 -37.56 17.96 11.11
C THR A 600 -37.03 19.40 11.22
N GLY A 601 -36.34 19.89 10.19
CA GLY A 601 -35.63 21.17 10.21
C GLY A 601 -34.38 21.19 11.11
N LYS A 602 -33.94 20.02 11.61
CA LYS A 602 -32.78 19.89 12.51
C LYS A 602 -31.46 19.60 11.77
N GLY A 603 -31.52 19.31 10.47
CA GLY A 603 -30.34 18.97 9.64
C GLY A 603 -29.24 20.04 9.71
N GLN A 604 -29.63 21.31 9.59
CA GLN A 604 -28.67 22.41 9.60
C GLN A 604 -27.88 22.53 10.90
N VAL A 605 -28.56 22.51 12.05
CA VAL A 605 -27.89 22.61 13.36
C VAL A 605 -27.07 21.36 13.68
N TYR A 606 -27.49 20.19 13.18
CA TYR A 606 -26.70 18.96 13.26
C TYR A 606 -25.37 19.10 12.52
N VAL A 607 -25.40 19.48 11.23
CA VAL A 607 -24.18 19.64 10.43
C VAL A 607 -23.32 20.79 10.96
N ARG A 608 -23.96 21.91 11.33
CA ARG A 608 -23.29 23.13 11.79
C ARG A 608 -22.29 22.85 12.90
N HIS A 609 -22.69 22.10 13.92
CA HIS A 609 -21.86 21.82 15.08
C HIS A 609 -20.79 20.75 14.80
N ARG A 610 -21.02 19.83 13.86
CA ARG A 610 -20.02 18.83 13.44
C ARG A 610 -18.87 19.47 12.68
N VAL A 611 -19.19 20.34 11.72
CA VAL A 611 -18.18 21.14 10.99
C VAL A 611 -17.51 22.15 11.92
N GLY A 612 -18.28 22.77 12.82
CA GLY A 612 -17.76 23.69 13.83
C GLY A 612 -16.77 23.03 14.79
N GLU A 613 -17.04 21.79 15.23
CA GLU A 613 -16.14 21.03 16.09
C GLU A 613 -14.81 20.70 15.39
N ALA A 614 -14.84 20.35 14.09
CA ALA A 614 -13.63 20.15 13.29
C ALA A 614 -12.76 21.40 13.26
N PHE A 615 -13.36 22.58 13.07
CA PHE A 615 -12.61 23.84 13.16
C PHE A 615 -12.12 24.14 14.57
N ARG A 616 -12.92 23.85 15.60
CA ARG A 616 -12.54 24.08 16.99
C ARG A 616 -11.30 23.26 17.38
N VAL A 617 -11.26 21.97 17.03
CA VAL A 617 -10.10 21.12 17.33
C VAL A 617 -8.86 21.49 16.51
N ALA A 618 -9.03 21.92 15.25
CA ALA A 618 -7.94 22.45 14.43
C ALA A 618 -7.27 23.67 15.08
N VAL A 619 -8.09 24.64 15.52
CA VAL A 619 -7.62 25.82 16.26
C VAL A 619 -6.97 25.41 17.59
N GLY A 620 -7.60 24.49 18.34
CA GLY A 620 -7.08 24.00 19.62
C GLY A 620 -5.73 23.28 19.50
N ALA A 621 -5.46 22.64 18.36
CA ALA A 621 -4.18 22.00 18.06
C ALA A 621 -3.09 22.99 17.59
N GLY A 622 -3.44 24.26 17.41
CA GLY A 622 -2.53 25.30 16.93
C GLY A 622 -2.35 25.34 15.41
N ASP A 623 -3.22 24.66 14.65
CA ASP A 623 -3.28 24.71 13.19
C ASP A 623 -4.69 25.18 12.74
N PRO A 624 -5.00 26.48 12.86
CA PRO A 624 -6.32 27.04 12.51
C PRO A 624 -6.63 26.94 11.00
N ASP A 625 -5.69 26.42 10.24
CA ASP A 625 -5.57 26.43 8.79
C ASP A 625 -5.68 25.04 8.19
N LEU A 626 -5.76 24.02 9.05
CA LEU A 626 -6.00 22.63 8.73
C LEU A 626 -7.25 22.50 7.85
N PRO A 627 -7.14 21.96 6.62
CA PRO A 627 -8.28 21.74 5.75
C PRO A 627 -9.34 20.86 6.41
N VAL A 628 -10.59 21.32 6.44
CA VAL A 628 -11.76 20.54 6.87
C VAL A 628 -12.55 20.15 5.63
N LEU A 629 -12.74 18.85 5.41
CA LEU A 629 -13.50 18.30 4.30
C LEU A 629 -14.53 17.30 4.82
N PRO A 630 -15.75 17.74 5.16
CA PRO A 630 -16.77 16.83 5.67
C PRO A 630 -17.13 15.75 4.64
N TYR A 631 -17.40 14.55 5.13
CA TYR A 631 -17.99 13.47 4.34
C TYR A 631 -19.52 13.58 4.37
N ALA A 632 -20.14 13.73 3.21
CA ALA A 632 -21.59 13.81 3.04
C ALA A 632 -22.10 12.67 2.15
N GLN A 633 -23.40 12.35 2.29
CA GLN A 633 -24.13 11.48 1.37
C GLN A 633 -25.16 12.32 0.61
N ILE A 634 -25.65 11.79 -0.51
CA ILE A 634 -26.78 12.36 -1.27
C ILE A 634 -28.12 11.74 -0.87
N PHE A 635 -28.10 10.80 0.07
CA PHE A 635 -29.23 10.10 0.64
C PHE A 635 -29.24 10.28 2.16
N TYR A 636 -30.41 10.11 2.77
CA TYR A 636 -30.44 9.86 4.22
C TYR A 636 -29.73 8.55 4.53
N ASP A 637 -28.93 8.54 5.59
CA ASP A 637 -28.03 7.46 5.94
C ASP A 637 -28.77 6.12 6.07
N GLY A 638 -28.20 5.07 5.47
CA GLY A 638 -28.80 3.74 5.42
C GLY A 638 -30.05 3.61 4.52
N THR A 639 -30.32 4.57 3.63
CA THR A 639 -31.50 4.53 2.73
C THR A 639 -31.18 4.83 1.26
N ASN A 640 -32.21 4.70 0.41
CA ASN A 640 -32.24 5.16 -0.97
C ASN A 640 -33.04 6.46 -1.15
N ARG A 641 -33.39 7.17 -0.07
CA ARG A 641 -34.18 8.41 -0.14
C ARG A 641 -33.25 9.60 -0.32
N SER A 642 -33.29 10.22 -1.50
CA SER A 642 -32.42 11.34 -1.84
C SER A 642 -32.71 12.56 -0.96
N LEU A 643 -31.67 13.32 -0.64
CA LEU A 643 -31.83 14.54 0.14
C LEU A 643 -32.57 15.60 -0.68
N PRO A 644 -33.57 16.29 -0.12
CA PRO A 644 -34.17 17.44 -0.78
C PRO A 644 -33.18 18.62 -0.83
N LEU A 645 -33.49 19.64 -1.64
CA LEU A 645 -32.60 20.79 -1.88
C LEU A 645 -32.26 21.56 -0.58
N ASP A 646 -33.23 21.71 0.31
CA ASP A 646 -33.04 22.32 1.62
C ASP A 646 -32.03 21.54 2.48
N GLU A 647 -32.02 20.21 2.42
CA GLU A 647 -31.02 19.41 3.13
C GLU A 647 -29.64 19.45 2.47
N LEU A 648 -29.54 19.69 1.16
CA LEU A 648 -28.27 20.02 0.50
C LEU A 648 -27.73 21.38 0.97
N GLU A 649 -28.61 22.38 1.12
CA GLU A 649 -28.27 23.69 1.70
C GLU A 649 -27.79 23.55 3.15
N HIS A 650 -28.49 22.75 3.95
CA HIS A 650 -28.18 22.48 5.35
C HIS A 650 -26.92 21.61 5.57
N SER A 651 -26.42 20.94 4.53
CA SER A 651 -25.23 20.09 4.60
C SER A 651 -24.04 20.72 3.87
N LEU A 652 -24.07 20.71 2.54
CA LEU A 652 -23.01 21.23 1.68
C LEU A 652 -22.92 22.76 1.77
N GLY A 653 -24.07 23.45 1.73
CA GLY A 653 -24.13 24.90 1.88
C GLY A 653 -23.61 25.36 3.24
N GLU A 654 -24.06 24.71 4.31
CA GLU A 654 -23.60 24.96 5.68
C GLU A 654 -22.08 24.74 5.84
N SER A 655 -21.54 23.70 5.21
CA SER A 655 -20.10 23.41 5.20
C SER A 655 -19.30 24.51 4.49
N ALA A 656 -19.74 24.93 3.29
CA ALA A 656 -19.11 26.02 2.54
C ALA A 656 -19.17 27.33 3.32
N ALA A 657 -20.32 27.66 3.93
CA ALA A 657 -20.53 28.88 4.68
C ALA A 657 -19.62 28.99 5.92
N GLN A 658 -19.21 27.87 6.53
CA GLN A 658 -18.22 27.88 7.62
C GLN A 658 -16.75 28.01 7.15
N GLY A 659 -16.51 27.96 5.84
CA GLY A 659 -15.18 28.04 5.23
C GLY A 659 -14.47 26.69 5.12
N ALA A 660 -15.22 25.58 5.03
CA ALA A 660 -14.66 24.26 4.72
C ALA A 660 -13.84 24.30 3.43
N ALA A 661 -12.83 23.42 3.34
CA ALA A 661 -12.01 23.30 2.14
C ALA A 661 -12.73 22.64 0.98
N GLY A 662 -13.78 21.89 1.30
CA GLY A 662 -14.54 21.13 0.35
C GLY A 662 -15.46 20.16 1.06
N VAL A 663 -16.01 19.24 0.29
CA VAL A 663 -16.88 18.16 0.74
C VAL A 663 -16.58 16.91 -0.07
N VAL A 664 -16.57 15.75 0.60
CA VAL A 664 -16.48 14.45 -0.05
C VAL A 664 -17.89 13.85 -0.10
N LEU A 665 -18.44 13.71 -1.30
CA LEU A 665 -19.74 13.09 -1.55
C LEU A 665 -19.56 11.59 -1.74
N TRP A 666 -19.76 10.83 -0.67
CA TRP A 666 -19.68 9.37 -0.72
C TRP A 666 -21.04 8.77 -1.07
N VAL A 667 -21.05 7.79 -1.97
CA VAL A 667 -22.26 7.02 -2.32
C VAL A 667 -21.95 5.54 -2.20
N SER A 668 -22.76 4.83 -1.41
CA SER A 668 -22.59 3.39 -1.19
C SER A 668 -22.70 2.60 -2.49
N TRP A 669 -21.97 1.50 -2.57
CA TRP A 669 -22.10 0.52 -3.64
C TRP A 669 -23.54 -0.04 -3.72
N GLU A 670 -24.27 -0.06 -2.60
CA GLU A 670 -25.67 -0.50 -2.57
C GLU A 670 -26.58 0.42 -3.40
N ASN A 671 -26.32 1.75 -3.36
CA ASN A 671 -27.10 2.73 -4.11
C ASN A 671 -26.73 2.77 -5.61
N THR A 672 -25.65 2.13 -6.04
CA THR A 672 -25.23 2.05 -7.45
C THR A 672 -25.39 0.63 -8.03
N ARG A 673 -26.07 -0.26 -7.29
CA ARG A 673 -26.15 -1.69 -7.61
C ARG A 673 -27.15 -2.04 -8.70
N THR A 674 -28.24 -1.29 -8.89
CA THR A 674 -29.30 -1.60 -9.86
C THR A 674 -29.45 -0.51 -10.90
N LYS A 675 -30.04 -0.86 -12.04
CA LYS A 675 -30.32 0.12 -13.10
C LYS A 675 -31.25 1.23 -12.61
N GLU A 676 -32.26 0.88 -11.82
CA GLU A 676 -33.23 1.83 -11.26
C GLU A 676 -32.55 2.83 -10.33
N SER A 677 -31.66 2.38 -9.45
CA SER A 677 -30.92 3.28 -8.55
C SER A 677 -29.94 4.16 -9.31
N CYS A 678 -29.23 3.61 -10.31
CA CYS A 678 -28.38 4.41 -11.19
C CYS A 678 -29.18 5.49 -11.95
N GLN A 679 -30.37 5.16 -12.45
CA GLN A 679 -31.25 6.09 -13.15
C GLN A 679 -31.77 7.19 -12.21
N ALA A 680 -32.16 6.83 -10.98
CA ALA A 680 -32.57 7.79 -9.97
C ALA A 680 -31.41 8.74 -9.57
N ILE A 681 -30.18 8.23 -9.45
CA ILE A 681 -28.98 9.06 -9.22
C ILE A 681 -28.77 10.01 -10.39
N LYS A 682 -28.85 9.51 -11.64
CA LYS A 682 -28.73 10.36 -12.83
C LYS A 682 -29.72 11.51 -12.80
N GLU A 683 -31.00 11.21 -12.60
CA GLU A 683 -32.06 12.22 -12.56
C GLU A 683 -31.85 13.22 -11.43
N TYR A 684 -31.43 12.75 -10.26
CA TYR A 684 -31.16 13.61 -9.11
C TYR A 684 -29.95 14.54 -9.34
N VAL A 685 -28.89 14.04 -9.97
CA VAL A 685 -27.72 14.83 -10.38
C VAL A 685 -28.11 15.88 -11.42
N ASP A 686 -28.87 15.49 -12.44
CA ASP A 686 -29.28 16.38 -13.53
C ASP A 686 -30.22 17.50 -13.04
N THR A 687 -31.11 17.20 -12.08
CA THR A 687 -32.20 18.13 -11.67
C THR A 687 -31.95 18.90 -10.38
N THR A 688 -31.18 18.35 -9.43
CA THR A 688 -31.08 18.88 -8.07
C THR A 688 -29.64 19.07 -7.64
N LEU A 689 -28.85 18.00 -7.56
CA LEU A 689 -27.50 18.05 -7.00
C LEU A 689 -26.53 18.85 -7.89
N GLY A 690 -26.52 18.60 -9.20
CA GLY A 690 -25.60 19.28 -10.12
C GLY A 690 -25.80 20.79 -10.14
N PRO A 691 -27.02 21.31 -10.33
CA PRO A 691 -27.30 22.74 -10.22
C PRO A 691 -26.88 23.33 -8.87
N PHE A 692 -27.11 22.62 -7.77
CA PHE A 692 -26.74 23.08 -6.43
C PHE A 692 -25.22 23.11 -6.21
N VAL A 693 -24.48 22.08 -6.67
CA VAL A 693 -23.02 22.02 -6.61
C VAL A 693 -22.41 23.21 -7.35
N LEU A 694 -22.89 23.50 -8.56
CA LEU A 694 -22.41 24.65 -9.34
C LEU A 694 -22.75 25.98 -8.66
N ASN A 695 -23.93 26.06 -8.04
CA ASN A 695 -24.38 27.23 -7.28
C ASN A 695 -23.43 27.53 -6.10
N VAL A 696 -23.22 26.56 -5.21
CA VAL A 696 -22.43 26.76 -3.98
C VAL A 696 -20.95 26.99 -4.27
N THR A 697 -20.37 26.28 -5.24
CA THR A 697 -18.96 26.44 -5.63
C THR A 697 -18.71 27.80 -6.27
N SER A 698 -19.61 28.25 -7.14
CA SER A 698 -19.54 29.58 -7.76
C SER A 698 -19.75 30.70 -6.74
N GLY A 699 -20.71 30.55 -5.81
CA GLY A 699 -20.93 31.49 -4.71
C GLY A 699 -19.69 31.64 -3.82
N ALA A 700 -19.05 30.53 -3.47
CA ALA A 700 -17.80 30.54 -2.70
C ALA A 700 -16.65 31.21 -3.47
N LEU A 701 -16.50 30.94 -4.77
CA LEU A 701 -15.48 31.55 -5.62
C LEU A 701 -15.67 33.06 -5.77
N LEU A 702 -16.88 33.49 -6.10
CA LEU A 702 -17.21 34.91 -6.26
C LEU A 702 -17.01 35.67 -4.94
N CYS A 703 -17.41 35.09 -3.81
CA CYS A 703 -17.16 35.70 -2.50
C CYS A 703 -15.66 35.80 -2.19
N SER A 704 -14.88 34.74 -2.47
CA SER A 704 -13.42 34.76 -2.30
C SER A 704 -12.78 35.90 -3.09
N GLN A 705 -13.16 36.07 -4.36
CA GLN A 705 -12.64 37.12 -5.23
C GLN A 705 -13.11 38.52 -4.80
N ALA A 706 -14.39 38.69 -4.49
CA ALA A 706 -14.98 39.99 -4.21
C ALA A 706 -14.66 40.52 -2.81
N LEU A 707 -14.58 39.63 -1.81
CA LEU A 707 -14.41 40.00 -0.40
C LEU A 707 -12.99 39.73 0.11
N CYS A 708 -12.37 38.65 -0.35
CA CYS A 708 -11.09 38.16 0.18
C CYS A 708 -9.93 38.30 -0.80
N SER A 709 -10.04 39.19 -1.78
CA SER A 709 -9.02 39.47 -2.79
C SER A 709 -8.56 38.23 -3.59
N GLY A 710 -9.35 37.15 -3.62
CA GLY A 710 -8.97 35.85 -4.18
C GLY A 710 -7.93 35.08 -3.35
N HIS A 711 -7.62 35.55 -2.14
CA HIS A 711 -6.55 35.04 -1.28
C HIS A 711 -7.07 34.50 0.06
N GLY A 712 -8.34 34.15 0.14
CA GLY A 712 -8.95 33.50 1.29
C GLY A 712 -10.34 32.95 1.01
N ARG A 713 -10.88 32.21 1.97
CA ARG A 713 -12.27 31.74 1.95
C ARG A 713 -13.18 32.69 2.69
N CYS A 714 -14.40 32.86 2.18
CA CYS A 714 -15.46 33.46 2.97
C CYS A 714 -15.92 32.49 4.06
N ALA A 715 -16.08 33.00 5.27
CA ALA A 715 -16.63 32.29 6.41
C ALA A 715 -17.68 33.17 7.07
N ARG A 716 -18.80 32.57 7.43
CA ARG A 716 -19.98 33.24 7.96
C ARG A 716 -19.67 33.98 9.25
N ARG A 717 -20.24 35.17 9.40
CA ARG A 717 -20.17 35.93 10.65
C ARG A 717 -21.17 35.36 11.66
N PRO A 718 -20.81 35.32 12.95
CA PRO A 718 -21.74 34.91 14.00
C PRO A 718 -23.04 35.73 14.07
N SER A 719 -23.03 36.97 13.57
CA SER A 719 -24.22 37.84 13.51
C SER A 719 -25.24 37.44 12.44
N HIS A 720 -24.86 36.59 11.48
CA HIS A 720 -25.72 36.11 10.40
C HIS A 720 -25.66 34.58 10.35
N PRO A 721 -26.19 33.88 11.37
CA PRO A 721 -26.00 32.44 11.53
C PRO A 721 -26.61 31.61 10.41
N GLU A 722 -27.52 32.16 9.60
CA GLU A 722 -28.21 31.44 8.53
C GLU A 722 -27.72 31.77 7.12
N ALA A 723 -26.73 32.65 6.98
CA ALA A 723 -26.19 33.00 5.67
C ALA A 723 -25.52 31.78 4.98
N LEU A 724 -25.66 31.70 3.66
CA LEU A 724 -25.09 30.65 2.81
C LEU A 724 -24.38 31.28 1.61
N LEU A 725 -23.38 30.59 1.06
CA LEU A 725 -22.62 31.04 -0.12
C LEU A 725 -23.29 30.53 -1.40
N ILE A 726 -24.48 31.07 -1.71
CA ILE A 726 -25.26 30.74 -2.91
C ILE A 726 -25.38 31.96 -3.85
N LEU A 727 -25.51 31.71 -5.14
CA LEU A 727 -25.78 32.69 -6.17
C LEU A 727 -27.18 33.27 -6.02
N ASN A 728 -27.28 34.59 -6.12
CA ASN A 728 -28.56 35.28 -6.17
C ASN A 728 -29.27 34.98 -7.52
N PRO A 729 -30.48 34.40 -7.52
CA PRO A 729 -31.21 34.04 -8.74
C PRO A 729 -31.66 35.26 -9.56
N THR A 730 -31.61 36.47 -9.01
CA THR A 730 -31.87 37.71 -9.76
C THR A 730 -30.64 38.19 -10.55
N SER A 731 -29.44 37.83 -10.10
CA SER A 731 -28.16 38.20 -10.71
C SER A 731 -27.58 37.11 -11.61
N PHE A 732 -27.93 35.85 -11.35
CA PHE A 732 -27.37 34.67 -12.01
C PHE A 732 -28.44 33.67 -12.45
N SER A 733 -28.15 32.93 -13.52
CA SER A 733 -28.95 31.80 -13.99
C SER A 733 -28.03 30.61 -14.28
N ILE A 734 -28.40 29.43 -13.79
CA ILE A 734 -27.71 28.17 -14.10
C ILE A 734 -28.47 27.47 -15.21
N GLN A 735 -27.81 27.25 -16.35
CA GLN A 735 -28.42 26.61 -17.51
C GLN A 735 -27.47 25.61 -18.16
N PRO A 736 -28.00 24.54 -18.79
CA PRO A 736 -27.20 23.68 -19.66
C PRO A 736 -26.59 24.47 -20.81
N THR A 737 -25.41 24.10 -21.26
CA THR A 737 -24.85 24.69 -22.49
C THR A 737 -25.72 24.36 -23.70
N PRO A 738 -25.82 25.28 -24.69
CA PRO A 738 -26.54 25.02 -25.94
C PRO A 738 -26.03 23.74 -26.60
N GLY A 739 -26.91 22.75 -26.80
CA GLY A 739 -26.56 21.42 -27.35
C GLY A 739 -26.46 20.29 -26.33
N GLY A 740 -26.77 20.54 -25.05
CA GLY A 740 -26.84 19.50 -24.02
C GLY A 740 -25.49 19.13 -23.40
N GLY A 741 -24.54 20.07 -23.36
CA GLY A 741 -23.29 19.92 -22.62
C GLY A 741 -23.41 20.33 -21.14
N PRO A 742 -22.27 20.48 -20.43
CA PRO A 742 -22.23 20.78 -18.99
C PRO A 742 -23.03 22.02 -18.59
N LEU A 743 -23.44 22.08 -17.32
CA LEU A 743 -24.07 23.26 -16.72
C LEU A 743 -23.11 24.46 -16.70
N THR A 744 -23.64 25.65 -16.93
CA THR A 744 -22.89 26.90 -16.88
C THR A 744 -23.64 27.97 -16.10
N VAL A 745 -22.88 28.86 -15.47
CA VAL A 745 -23.40 30.04 -14.78
C VAL A 745 -23.37 31.22 -15.74
N GLN A 746 -24.53 31.85 -15.96
CA GLN A 746 -24.66 33.11 -16.69
C GLN A 746 -25.05 34.23 -15.71
N GLY A 747 -24.55 35.44 -15.94
CA GLY A 747 -24.79 36.59 -15.09
C GLY A 747 -23.53 37.24 -14.58
N ALA A 748 -23.66 38.20 -13.67
CA ALA A 748 -22.55 38.91 -13.06
C ALA A 748 -22.88 39.34 -11.64
N LEU A 749 -21.85 39.40 -10.78
CA LEU A 749 -22.00 39.76 -9.38
C LEU A 749 -22.36 41.25 -9.26
N SER A 750 -23.58 41.55 -8.80
CA SER A 750 -24.07 42.91 -8.64
C SER A 750 -23.41 43.64 -7.46
N LEU A 751 -23.59 44.96 -7.37
CA LEU A 751 -23.11 45.72 -6.20
C LEU A 751 -23.85 45.31 -4.92
N GLU A 752 -25.16 45.03 -5.03
CA GLU A 752 -25.99 44.58 -3.91
C GLU A 752 -25.51 43.24 -3.36
N ASP A 753 -25.20 42.28 -4.26
CA ASP A 753 -24.65 40.98 -3.86
C ASP A 753 -23.32 41.14 -3.09
N ARG A 754 -22.45 42.03 -3.56
CA ARG A 754 -21.16 42.32 -2.89
C ARG A 754 -21.36 42.94 -1.51
N MET A 755 -22.31 43.86 -1.38
CA MET A 755 -22.64 44.47 -0.10
C MET A 755 -23.19 43.44 0.87
N GLN A 756 -24.08 42.55 0.41
CA GLN A 756 -24.61 41.47 1.21
C GLN A 756 -23.50 40.52 1.68
N MET A 757 -22.61 40.08 0.77
CA MET A 757 -21.46 39.25 1.12
C MET A 757 -20.58 39.91 2.20
N ALA A 758 -20.35 41.22 2.12
CA ALA A 758 -19.54 41.93 3.11
C ALA A 758 -20.18 42.03 4.51
N VAL A 759 -21.52 42.06 4.56
CA VAL A 759 -22.31 42.08 5.80
C VAL A 759 -22.37 40.70 6.44
N GLU A 760 -22.52 39.65 5.65
CA GLU A 760 -22.75 38.29 6.12
C GLU A 760 -21.46 37.50 6.37
N PHE A 761 -20.39 37.78 5.62
CA PHE A 761 -19.16 36.99 5.63
C PHE A 761 -17.93 37.80 6.06
N LYS A 762 -16.92 37.06 6.52
CA LYS A 762 -15.56 37.53 6.80
C LYS A 762 -14.56 36.60 6.10
N CYS A 763 -13.31 37.02 5.98
CA CYS A 763 -12.29 36.20 5.33
C CYS A 763 -11.51 35.32 6.31
N ARG A 764 -11.22 34.09 5.88
CA ARG A 764 -10.17 33.20 6.40
C ARG A 764 -9.09 33.11 5.33
N CYS A 765 -7.97 33.80 5.54
CA CYS A 765 -6.93 33.95 4.53
C CYS A 765 -6.12 32.68 4.30
N TYR A 766 -5.66 32.50 3.07
CA TYR A 766 -4.73 31.43 2.74
C TYR A 766 -3.33 31.67 3.33
N ARG A 767 -2.49 30.64 3.34
CA ARG A 767 -1.14 30.61 3.90
C ARG A 767 -0.31 31.62 3.13
N GLY A 768 0.34 32.50 3.88
CA GLY A 768 1.09 33.62 3.31
C GLY A 768 0.25 34.86 3.03
N TRP A 769 -1.04 34.91 3.40
CA TRP A 769 -1.89 36.10 3.28
C TRP A 769 -2.48 36.52 4.63
N LYS A 770 -2.60 37.83 4.84
CA LYS A 770 -3.12 38.45 6.07
C LYS A 770 -3.92 39.72 5.76
N GLY A 771 -4.62 40.21 6.77
CA GLY A 771 -5.53 41.35 6.66
C GLY A 771 -6.99 40.94 6.76
N ALA A 772 -7.89 41.90 6.93
CA ALA A 772 -9.32 41.63 7.03
C ALA A 772 -9.91 41.09 5.70
N TRP A 773 -9.23 41.39 4.58
CA TRP A 773 -9.64 41.09 3.21
C TRP A 773 -8.58 40.26 2.47
N CYS A 774 -7.61 39.70 3.20
CA CYS A 774 -6.48 38.93 2.66
C CYS A 774 -5.65 39.70 1.62
N GLU A 775 -5.55 41.01 1.80
CA GLU A 775 -4.98 41.94 0.83
C GLU A 775 -3.46 42.13 0.96
N LYS A 776 -2.84 41.57 2.01
CA LYS A 776 -1.40 41.72 2.30
C LYS A 776 -0.72 40.37 2.36
N GLN A 777 0.46 40.26 1.75
CA GLN A 777 1.31 39.10 1.95
C GLN A 777 1.91 39.08 3.37
N GLY A 778 1.89 37.91 4.00
CA GLY A 778 2.54 37.64 5.28
C GLY A 778 4.07 37.70 5.15
N THR A 779 4.74 38.19 6.20
CA THR A 779 6.21 38.10 6.32
C THR A 779 6.55 36.73 6.88
N TRP A 780 7.42 36.01 6.18
CA TRP A 780 7.88 34.64 6.47
C TRP A 780 8.57 34.51 7.82
#